data_AF-A0A1L7TJV7-F1
#
_entry.id   AF-A0A1L7TJV7-F1
#
_cell.length_a   1.000
_cell.length_b   1.000
_cell.length_c   1.000
_cell.angle_alpha   90.00
_cell.angle_beta   90.00
_cell.angle_gamma   90.00
#
_symmetry.space_group_name_H-M   'P 1'
#
loop_
_entity.id
_entity.type
_entity.pdbx_description
1 polymer ?
#
loop_
_entity_poly.entity_id
_entity_poly.type
_entity_poly.pdbx_seq_one_letter_code
_entity_poly.pdbx_strand_id
1 'polypeptide(L)'
;MAATPWTLVRLMDECENAEKENSSDEVFIPTTTIKMLTSKECVSDILKERNCQDQDALKKRIFDKNCPAKIIFLILARAGKLDRIGQFLSNGFSDNHLPIELQWTREGYKFKSAKDSIWTTAPFGGGIDYNDVDYFIQKQWPFLAPIFEREFEYVLQQRIPLPLVEKGTAIVSGFSSVSKIEMHPAHVPEQTEHSMAMKKMELDSEDQIKYVKKEMTNVTSLRLLDHDHLVKAILACTRGKQALFFFPWAKGGDLYNFLKTDSTEGMAAIIWMLDQMVGLSSALSLLADKGYRHGDLKPANILLFPETSGSYRLKITDVGLSKLHILATSRRLNGTTAKATTRRYSPPEFDLLFDDDGEPVEDSDDIKLSRKFDIWSLGCVFIEFLIWAKLGQQKYREFDRSMKGDRRFWDSAREDLHINVKERIQNLEDSIKNTPCDKAVQRILTLVLEQMLLVNSDDRGSASDIHKELKSIRDSYGEYLQPSNVIDLPLGLTAEQAAEYDHRQDGQGPPDGSNAMSRSAPEASGVQNKGLITTAVPSGNTAAMAQSAKLLNQWTASPDNEFAKKFFSEATRRSPVDRRQLCDSCSRLRIWEPNATVSGIMRDFGTRASVCDLCNLLYVVSQRIGLQEDQELRCARNGPTLNLDGRDGPPILSLFSDPAFDAHDLESVQVGYPTLSPPESPERYQLFQEWLRVCDTEHGHAQEISSGGCAVQMPTRLIHVGESSEHLEDFKDSGNLRYLALSHCWGGSMSLSTLTSNIDQFRNEIPHEQLPLNFQEAIRVTRALKIPYLWIDSLCIIQDDPEDWRREAARMGQVFSNAYCTIAATSAATSNEGFLTPKLSSTLSATLETPDSGLLHISEFMEDCNRDLESAPLNTRGWVMQERALSRRTLHFTKTQVYWECGNGLHCERFFKLSNPQSALFADSDFPKAILKYYKGGRITLFQNLYEKYSRLNFSYNSDRPVAILGLEKHLSTVLQTRGEFGVFEQYLARSLLWSRPENIFLNSITFQDGYHVPSWSWMAYGGPITYANIPFDKVEWSTDCLLREETGTKGKRTVLKAVARSLRLDKLDMHDRVKLDEGSGIELSNLRAVVLGKDKKRESQVRVHYVLLVALSEDEPEQTKVYVRVGVAWLLEHNIAVDGEDVVIY
;
A
#
# COMPACT_ATOMS: atom_id res chain seq x y z
N MET A 1 -14.67 -0.51 52.89
CA MET A 1 -15.64 -0.57 51.79
C MET A 1 -15.72 -2.03 51.36
N ALA A 2 -16.86 -2.70 51.52
CA ALA A 2 -17.00 -4.09 51.05
C ALA A 2 -16.85 -4.07 49.53
N ALA A 3 -15.88 -4.84 49.00
CA ALA A 3 -15.65 -4.92 47.56
C ALA A 3 -16.94 -5.40 46.88
N THR A 4 -17.38 -4.69 45.85
CA THR A 4 -18.53 -5.09 45.04
C THR A 4 -18.27 -6.51 44.51
N PRO A 5 -19.20 -7.46 44.69
CA PRO A 5 -19.01 -8.84 44.22
C PRO A 5 -18.81 -8.87 42.70
N TRP A 6 -18.08 -9.87 42.21
CA TRP A 6 -17.92 -10.06 40.77
C TRP A 6 -19.20 -10.63 40.17
N THR A 7 -19.63 -10.07 39.03
CA THR A 7 -20.71 -10.62 38.20
C THR A 7 -20.18 -10.94 36.80
N LEU A 8 -20.83 -11.83 36.06
CA LEU A 8 -20.41 -12.21 34.71
C LEU A 8 -20.41 -10.99 33.79
N VAL A 9 -21.39 -10.10 33.93
CA VAL A 9 -21.45 -8.82 33.21
C VAL A 9 -20.22 -7.99 33.51
N ARG A 10 -19.89 -7.78 34.80
CA ARG A 10 -18.69 -7.03 35.19
C ARG A 10 -17.40 -7.69 34.67
N LEU A 11 -17.30 -9.01 34.71
CA LEU A 11 -16.13 -9.72 34.17
C LEU A 11 -15.98 -9.47 32.67
N MET A 12 -17.07 -9.52 31.90
CA MET A 12 -17.06 -9.24 30.47
C MET A 12 -16.71 -7.78 30.17
N ASP A 13 -17.31 -6.83 30.88
CA ASP A 13 -17.01 -5.39 30.72
C ASP A 13 -15.52 -5.11 31.00
N GLU A 14 -14.97 -5.70 32.06
CA GLU A 14 -13.54 -5.56 32.39
C GLU A 14 -12.63 -6.28 31.38
N CYS A 15 -13.09 -7.38 30.77
CA CYS A 15 -12.37 -8.02 29.66
C CYS A 15 -12.33 -7.12 28.44
N GLU A 16 -13.47 -6.54 28.03
CA GLU A 16 -13.61 -5.66 26.87
C GLU A 16 -12.82 -4.35 27.08
N ASN A 17 -12.89 -3.75 28.27
CA ASN A 17 -12.11 -2.54 28.60
C ASN A 17 -10.60 -2.79 28.66
N ALA A 18 -10.17 -4.02 28.93
CA ALA A 18 -8.76 -4.39 28.99
C ALA A 18 -8.16 -4.76 27.63
N GLU A 19 -8.97 -4.79 26.57
CA GLU A 19 -8.49 -5.06 25.22
C GLU A 19 -7.52 -3.99 24.75
N LYS A 20 -6.38 -4.45 24.27
CA LYS A 20 -5.37 -3.62 23.61
C LYS A 20 -5.29 -4.07 22.16
N GLU A 21 -5.55 -3.14 21.26
CA GLU A 21 -5.29 -3.32 19.85
C GLU A 21 -3.81 -3.07 19.59
N ASN A 22 -3.14 -4.04 18.97
CA ASN A 22 -1.75 -3.88 18.59
C ASN A 22 -1.64 -3.16 17.25
N SER A 23 -0.42 -2.77 16.88
CA SER A 23 -0.09 -2.08 15.61
C SER A 23 -0.44 -2.82 14.30
N SER A 24 -1.07 -3.99 14.36
CA SER A 24 -1.51 -4.79 13.22
C SER A 24 -3.01 -5.13 13.31
N ASP A 25 -3.76 -4.33 14.07
CA ASP A 25 -5.20 -4.48 14.34
C ASP A 25 -5.56 -5.83 15.02
N GLU A 26 -4.59 -6.49 15.69
CA GLU A 26 -4.82 -7.71 16.45
C GLU A 26 -5.05 -7.35 17.94
N VAL A 27 -6.10 -7.91 18.54
CA VAL A 27 -6.45 -7.63 19.94
C VAL A 27 -5.78 -8.61 20.90
N PHE A 28 -5.22 -8.11 22.00
CA PHE A 28 -4.75 -8.92 23.13
C PHE A 28 -5.16 -8.34 24.49
N ILE A 29 -5.16 -9.18 25.53
CA ILE A 29 -5.43 -8.79 26.92
C ILE A 29 -4.15 -8.93 27.75
N PRO A 30 -3.73 -7.86 28.47
CA PRO A 30 -2.54 -7.91 29.31
C PRO A 30 -2.57 -9.01 30.37
N THR A 31 -1.42 -9.68 30.58
CA THR A 31 -1.29 -10.73 31.59
C THR A 31 -1.64 -10.27 33.02
N THR A 32 -1.39 -9.00 33.35
CA THR A 32 -1.79 -8.39 34.63
C THR A 32 -3.30 -8.40 34.81
N THR A 33 -4.06 -8.07 33.77
CA THR A 33 -5.52 -8.14 33.75
C THR A 33 -6.00 -9.58 33.83
N ILE A 34 -5.40 -10.51 33.07
CA ILE A 34 -5.73 -11.94 33.16
C ILE A 34 -5.58 -12.44 34.60
N LYS A 35 -4.51 -12.06 35.31
CA LYS A 35 -4.29 -12.41 36.73
C LYS A 35 -5.38 -11.84 37.64
N MET A 36 -5.85 -10.62 37.38
CA MET A 36 -6.95 -9.97 38.12
C MET A 36 -8.28 -10.69 37.91
N LEU A 37 -8.63 -10.94 36.65
CA LEU A 37 -9.89 -11.58 36.22
C LEU A 37 -9.95 -13.07 36.58
N THR A 38 -8.81 -13.66 36.94
CA THR A 38 -8.68 -15.05 37.40
C THR A 38 -8.30 -15.13 38.89
N SER A 39 -8.57 -14.07 39.66
CA SER A 39 -8.42 -14.07 41.12
C SER A 39 -9.35 -15.08 41.79
N LYS A 40 -8.99 -15.55 42.99
CA LYS A 40 -9.77 -16.57 43.71
C LYS A 40 -11.17 -16.08 44.05
N GLU A 41 -11.28 -14.80 44.36
CA GLU A 41 -12.53 -14.08 44.64
C GLU A 41 -13.40 -14.05 43.38
N CYS A 42 -12.87 -13.56 42.25
CA CYS A 42 -13.58 -13.48 40.98
C CYS A 42 -14.12 -14.85 40.53
N VAL A 43 -13.25 -15.86 40.44
CA VAL A 43 -13.67 -17.22 40.04
C VAL A 43 -14.73 -17.77 40.99
N SER A 44 -14.64 -17.48 42.30
CA SER A 44 -15.62 -17.95 43.27
C SER A 44 -16.99 -17.31 43.13
N ASP A 45 -17.04 -16.01 42.85
CA ASP A 45 -18.30 -15.28 42.71
C ASP A 45 -19.01 -15.66 41.39
N ILE A 46 -18.25 -15.77 40.28
CA ILE A 46 -18.81 -16.11 38.97
C ILE A 46 -19.34 -17.55 38.91
N LEU A 47 -18.62 -18.52 39.49
CA LEU A 47 -19.09 -19.91 39.56
C LEU A 47 -20.37 -20.04 40.40
N LYS A 48 -20.51 -19.21 41.44
CA LYS A 48 -21.75 -19.13 42.25
C LYS A 48 -22.90 -18.53 41.46
N GLU A 49 -22.68 -17.40 40.79
CA GLU A 49 -23.70 -16.72 39.98
C GLU A 49 -24.26 -17.62 38.88
N ARG A 50 -23.41 -18.37 38.18
CA ARG A 50 -23.82 -19.27 37.09
C ARG A 50 -24.32 -20.63 37.57
N ASN A 51 -24.39 -20.84 38.89
CA ASN A 51 -24.85 -22.08 39.52
C ASN A 51 -24.15 -23.34 38.97
N CYS A 52 -22.84 -23.25 38.73
CA CYS A 52 -22.04 -24.36 38.21
C CYS A 52 -22.01 -25.51 39.23
N GLN A 53 -22.15 -26.76 38.76
CA GLN A 53 -22.04 -27.94 39.61
C GLN A 53 -20.59 -28.15 40.09
N ASP A 54 -20.42 -28.73 41.27
CA ASP A 54 -19.12 -29.09 41.86
C ASP A 54 -18.08 -27.93 41.89
N GLN A 55 -18.50 -26.75 42.36
CA GLN A 55 -17.69 -25.52 42.39
C GLN A 55 -16.31 -25.70 43.05
N ASP A 56 -16.22 -26.50 44.12
CA ASP A 56 -14.94 -26.75 44.80
C ASP A 56 -13.98 -27.58 43.95
N ALA A 57 -14.50 -28.55 43.19
CA ALA A 57 -13.71 -29.34 42.24
C ALA A 57 -13.24 -28.47 41.06
N LEU A 58 -14.12 -27.63 40.51
CA LEU A 58 -13.78 -26.68 39.45
C LEU A 58 -12.73 -25.67 39.88
N LYS A 59 -12.84 -25.08 41.09
CA LYS A 59 -11.80 -24.19 41.64
C LYS A 59 -10.47 -24.89 41.79
N LYS A 60 -10.46 -26.11 42.33
CA LYS A 60 -9.23 -26.91 42.46
C LYS A 60 -8.59 -27.15 41.10
N ARG A 61 -9.40 -27.33 40.05
CA ARG A 61 -8.95 -27.53 38.68
C ARG A 61 -8.42 -26.26 38.01
N ILE A 62 -9.14 -25.15 38.11
CA ILE A 62 -8.76 -23.84 37.54
C ILE A 62 -7.42 -23.36 38.13
N PHE A 63 -7.20 -23.56 39.43
CA PHE A 63 -6.00 -23.12 40.14
C PHE A 63 -4.91 -24.21 40.27
N ASP A 64 -5.04 -25.33 39.56
CA ASP A 64 -4.02 -26.36 39.55
C ASP A 64 -2.71 -25.83 38.96
N LYS A 65 -1.59 -26.06 39.65
CA LYS A 65 -0.27 -25.56 39.23
C LYS A 65 0.32 -26.34 38.04
N ASN A 66 0.01 -27.62 37.92
CA ASN A 66 0.57 -28.50 36.90
C ASN A 66 -0.25 -28.45 35.61
N CYS A 67 -1.56 -28.19 35.74
CA CYS A 67 -2.47 -28.12 34.61
C CYS A 67 -3.50 -27.00 34.83
N PRO A 68 -3.08 -25.73 34.72
CA PRO A 68 -3.94 -24.58 34.96
C PRO A 68 -5.07 -24.51 33.92
N ALA A 69 -6.21 -23.94 34.32
CA ALA A 69 -7.38 -23.78 33.45
C ALA A 69 -7.99 -22.37 33.56
N LYS A 70 -7.12 -21.38 33.78
CA LYS A 70 -7.49 -19.99 33.98
C LYS A 70 -7.86 -19.31 32.67
N ILE A 71 -7.11 -19.59 31.60
CA ILE A 71 -7.39 -19.06 30.27
C ILE A 71 -8.65 -19.71 29.71
N ILE A 72 -8.81 -21.03 29.87
CA ILE A 72 -10.04 -21.74 29.49
C ILE A 72 -11.27 -21.13 30.20
N PHE A 73 -11.17 -20.85 31.50
CA PHE A 73 -12.24 -20.18 32.25
C PHE A 73 -12.64 -18.84 31.61
N LEU A 74 -11.68 -17.99 31.25
CA LEU A 74 -11.94 -16.69 30.62
C LEU A 74 -12.54 -16.83 29.22
N ILE A 75 -12.03 -17.75 28.40
CA ILE A 75 -12.56 -17.99 27.05
C ILE A 75 -14.01 -18.46 27.12
N LEU A 76 -14.32 -19.41 28.03
CA LEU A 76 -15.69 -19.91 28.21
C LEU A 76 -16.63 -18.85 28.78
N ALA A 77 -16.14 -18.00 29.69
CA ALA A 77 -16.91 -16.86 30.19
C ALA A 77 -17.26 -15.90 29.04
N ARG A 78 -16.27 -15.57 28.19
CA ARG A 78 -16.44 -14.71 27.00
C ARG A 78 -17.33 -15.34 25.92
N ALA A 79 -17.26 -16.66 25.75
CA ALA A 79 -18.13 -17.39 24.83
C ALA A 79 -19.58 -17.51 25.36
N GLY A 80 -19.85 -17.14 26.62
CA GLY A 80 -21.15 -17.32 27.26
C GLY A 80 -21.46 -18.78 27.62
N LYS A 81 -20.45 -19.66 27.66
CA LYS A 81 -20.56 -21.13 27.80
C LYS A 81 -19.93 -21.66 29.09
N LEU A 82 -19.83 -20.83 30.12
CA LEU A 82 -19.15 -21.19 31.37
C LEU A 82 -19.81 -22.38 32.11
N ASP A 83 -21.10 -22.63 31.88
CA ASP A 83 -21.82 -23.82 32.35
C ASP A 83 -21.19 -25.14 31.89
N ARG A 84 -20.44 -25.12 30.78
CA ARG A 84 -19.76 -26.30 30.20
C ARG A 84 -18.33 -26.49 30.69
N ILE A 85 -17.82 -25.64 31.59
CA ILE A 85 -16.44 -25.70 32.06
C ILE A 85 -16.04 -27.07 32.62
N GLY A 86 -16.94 -27.77 33.33
CA GLY A 86 -16.65 -29.12 33.83
C GLY A 86 -16.39 -30.14 32.71
N GLN A 87 -17.09 -30.02 31.59
CA GLN A 87 -16.91 -30.89 30.42
C GLN A 87 -15.60 -30.56 29.70
N PHE A 88 -15.28 -29.27 29.53
CA PHE A 88 -14.02 -28.84 28.94
C PHE A 88 -12.83 -29.33 29.77
N LEU A 89 -12.90 -29.26 31.10
CA LEU A 89 -11.80 -29.65 31.99
C LEU A 89 -11.72 -31.16 32.27
N SER A 90 -12.69 -31.93 31.80
CA SER A 90 -12.62 -33.39 31.87
C SER A 90 -11.54 -33.92 30.93
N ASN A 91 -11.08 -35.16 31.15
CA ASN A 91 -9.99 -35.79 30.38
C ASN A 91 -8.64 -35.04 30.40
N GLY A 92 -8.45 -34.05 31.29
CA GLY A 92 -7.14 -33.42 31.53
C GLY A 92 -6.83 -32.19 30.68
N PHE A 93 -7.78 -31.71 29.87
CA PHE A 93 -7.61 -30.47 29.12
C PHE A 93 -7.33 -29.27 30.04
N SER A 94 -6.42 -28.41 29.61
CA SER A 94 -5.84 -27.33 30.41
C SER A 94 -5.24 -26.27 29.49
N ASP A 95 -4.91 -25.10 30.02
CA ASP A 95 -4.33 -23.96 29.29
C ASP A 95 -3.06 -24.36 28.50
N ASN A 96 -2.33 -25.39 28.94
CA ASN A 96 -1.15 -25.93 28.26
C ASN A 96 -1.42 -26.47 26.85
N HIS A 97 -2.68 -26.79 26.54
CA HIS A 97 -3.10 -27.31 25.24
C HIS A 97 -3.46 -26.19 24.25
N LEU A 98 -3.51 -24.93 24.68
CA LEU A 98 -3.85 -23.79 23.81
C LEU A 98 -2.63 -23.30 23.00
N PRO A 99 -2.86 -22.69 21.81
CA PRO A 99 -4.12 -22.67 21.09
C PRO A 99 -4.52 -24.05 20.56
N ILE A 100 -5.83 -24.25 20.38
CA ILE A 100 -6.37 -25.44 19.74
C ILE A 100 -6.88 -25.12 18.33
N GLU A 101 -6.56 -26.01 17.40
CA GLU A 101 -7.12 -26.05 16.06
C GLU A 101 -8.11 -27.20 15.94
N LEU A 102 -9.15 -26.97 15.15
CA LEU A 102 -10.18 -27.96 14.85
C LEU A 102 -10.05 -28.40 13.40
N GLN A 103 -10.18 -29.70 13.19
CA GLN A 103 -10.33 -30.21 11.85
C GLN A 103 -11.26 -31.39 11.77
N TRP A 104 -12.18 -31.27 10.82
CA TRP A 104 -13.12 -32.32 10.51
C TRP A 104 -12.45 -33.48 9.78
N THR A 105 -12.77 -34.70 10.20
CA THR A 105 -12.32 -35.93 9.53
C THR A 105 -13.47 -36.93 9.43
N ARG A 106 -13.32 -37.94 8.57
CA ARG A 106 -14.31 -39.03 8.40
C ARG A 106 -14.59 -39.83 9.68
N GLU A 107 -13.70 -39.78 10.68
CA GLU A 107 -13.84 -40.45 11.98
C GLU A 107 -14.40 -39.52 13.08
N GLY A 108 -14.80 -38.31 12.72
CA GLY A 108 -15.23 -37.25 13.63
C GLY A 108 -14.20 -36.12 13.78
N TYR A 109 -14.48 -35.20 14.71
CA TYR A 109 -13.62 -34.04 14.96
C TYR A 109 -12.31 -34.47 15.58
N LYS A 110 -11.20 -34.04 14.96
CA LYS A 110 -9.87 -34.14 15.56
C LYS A 110 -9.39 -32.76 15.95
N PHE A 111 -8.62 -32.73 17.02
CA PHE A 111 -8.03 -31.54 17.61
C PHE A 111 -6.53 -31.61 17.51
N LYS A 112 -5.90 -30.45 17.47
CA LYS A 112 -4.45 -30.33 17.53
C LYS A 112 -4.10 -29.13 18.39
N SER A 113 -3.31 -29.36 19.43
CA SER A 113 -2.64 -28.29 20.16
C SER A 113 -1.48 -27.77 19.31
N ALA A 114 -1.12 -26.48 19.45
CA ALA A 114 0.08 -25.92 18.82
C ALA A 114 1.38 -26.71 19.11
N LYS A 115 1.43 -27.45 20.23
CA LYS A 115 2.60 -28.24 20.64
C LYS A 115 2.60 -29.67 20.10
N ASP A 116 1.45 -30.16 19.64
CA ASP A 116 1.31 -31.52 19.16
C ASP A 116 1.53 -31.59 17.65
N SER A 117 2.30 -32.58 17.19
CA SER A 117 2.44 -32.86 15.76
C SER A 117 1.29 -33.70 15.20
N ILE A 118 0.45 -34.29 16.07
CA ILE A 118 -0.54 -35.31 15.74
C ILE A 118 -1.94 -34.81 16.12
N TRP A 119 -2.91 -35.03 15.23
CA TRP A 119 -4.33 -34.77 15.48
C TRP A 119 -4.93 -35.85 16.38
N THR A 120 -5.49 -35.48 17.53
CA THR A 120 -6.05 -36.39 18.54
C THR A 120 -7.59 -36.30 18.61
N THR A 121 -8.24 -37.35 19.13
CA THR A 121 -9.67 -37.32 19.44
C THR A 121 -9.94 -36.39 20.62
N ALA A 122 -11.05 -35.66 20.58
CA ALA A 122 -11.43 -34.59 21.50
C ALA A 122 -10.91 -34.76 22.95
N PRO A 123 -10.05 -33.84 23.45
CA PRO A 123 -9.45 -33.93 24.78
C PRO A 123 -10.41 -33.54 25.91
N PHE A 124 -11.66 -33.23 25.59
CA PHE A 124 -12.71 -32.83 26.51
C PHE A 124 -13.81 -33.91 26.59
N GLY A 125 -14.75 -33.75 27.51
CA GLY A 125 -15.69 -34.81 27.88
C GLY A 125 -16.68 -35.16 26.77
N GLY A 126 -17.23 -36.37 26.81
CA GLY A 126 -18.35 -36.73 25.94
C GLY A 126 -19.55 -35.80 26.17
N GLY A 127 -20.13 -35.26 25.08
CA GLY A 127 -21.35 -34.44 25.13
C GLY A 127 -21.17 -32.92 24.97
N ILE A 128 -20.00 -32.44 24.52
CA ILE A 128 -19.82 -31.03 24.10
C ILE A 128 -20.25 -30.88 22.64
N ASP A 129 -21.12 -29.90 22.36
CA ASP A 129 -21.58 -29.57 21.01
C ASP A 129 -20.46 -28.90 20.20
N TYR A 130 -20.42 -29.17 18.90
CA TYR A 130 -19.51 -28.50 17.95
C TYR A 130 -19.57 -26.98 18.04
N ASN A 131 -20.77 -26.41 18.13
CA ASN A 131 -20.95 -24.97 18.18
C ASN A 131 -20.23 -24.37 19.39
N ASP A 132 -20.26 -25.05 20.54
CA ASP A 132 -19.60 -24.58 21.76
C ASP A 132 -18.06 -24.56 21.60
N VAL A 133 -17.52 -25.51 20.83
CA VAL A 133 -16.09 -25.61 20.52
C VAL A 133 -15.67 -24.57 19.48
N ASP A 134 -16.48 -24.34 18.44
CA ASP A 134 -16.21 -23.34 17.41
C ASP A 134 -16.19 -21.92 18.02
N TYR A 135 -17.17 -21.59 18.87
CA TYR A 135 -17.17 -20.33 19.62
C TYR A 135 -15.95 -20.19 20.53
N PHE A 136 -15.54 -21.27 21.22
CA PHE A 136 -14.32 -21.27 22.02
C PHE A 136 -13.08 -20.93 21.16
N ILE A 137 -12.95 -21.54 19.98
CA ILE A 137 -11.81 -21.35 19.08
C ILE A 137 -11.77 -19.92 18.52
N GLN A 138 -12.93 -19.36 18.18
CA GLN A 138 -13.00 -17.98 17.68
C GLN A 138 -12.63 -16.96 18.76
N LYS A 139 -12.91 -17.25 20.04
CA LYS A 139 -12.70 -16.32 21.16
C LYS A 139 -11.38 -16.50 21.91
N GLN A 140 -10.55 -17.49 21.57
CA GLN A 140 -9.31 -17.78 22.31
C GLN A 140 -8.22 -16.71 22.15
N TRP A 141 -8.10 -16.11 20.96
CA TRP A 141 -6.89 -15.39 20.54
C TRP A 141 -6.45 -14.23 21.46
N PRO A 142 -7.34 -13.35 21.97
CA PRO A 142 -6.92 -12.24 22.81
C PRO A 142 -6.23 -12.65 24.12
N PHE A 143 -6.49 -13.87 24.60
CA PHE A 143 -5.93 -14.39 25.86
C PHE A 143 -4.59 -15.12 25.68
N LEU A 144 -4.08 -15.25 24.45
CA LEU A 144 -2.93 -16.09 24.11
C LEU A 144 -1.64 -15.32 23.80
N ALA A 145 -1.63 -14.00 24.01
CA ALA A 145 -0.42 -13.21 23.82
C ALA A 145 0.73 -13.76 24.70
N PRO A 146 1.93 -14.02 24.11
CA PRO A 146 3.02 -14.68 24.81
C PRO A 146 3.61 -13.82 25.93
N ILE A 147 4.21 -14.47 26.93
CA ILE A 147 5.05 -13.83 27.95
C ILE A 147 6.50 -14.22 27.66
N PHE A 148 7.34 -13.23 27.38
CA PHE A 148 8.72 -13.43 26.96
C PHE A 148 9.68 -13.51 28.16
N GLU A 149 9.62 -14.59 28.94
CA GLU A 149 10.35 -14.65 30.22
C GLU A 149 11.82 -15.12 30.14
N ARG A 150 12.11 -16.26 29.49
CA ARG A 150 13.41 -16.96 29.65
C ARG A 150 13.98 -17.60 28.38
N GLU A 151 13.15 -17.88 27.39
CA GLU A 151 13.59 -18.56 26.17
C GLU A 151 14.18 -17.53 25.19
N PHE A 152 15.13 -17.96 24.38
CA PHE A 152 15.65 -17.11 23.32
C PHE A 152 14.75 -17.15 22.08
N GLU A 153 14.27 -18.35 21.75
CA GLU A 153 13.55 -18.64 20.53
C GLU A 153 12.12 -19.07 20.86
N TYR A 154 11.15 -18.42 20.23
CA TYR A 154 9.73 -18.73 20.37
C TYR A 154 9.15 -19.16 19.04
N VAL A 155 8.34 -20.22 19.04
CA VAL A 155 7.57 -20.65 17.87
C VAL A 155 6.10 -20.40 18.13
N LEU A 156 5.53 -19.46 17.37
CA LEU A 156 4.16 -18.96 17.52
C LEU A 156 3.34 -19.30 16.27
N GLN A 157 2.06 -19.57 16.47
CA GLN A 157 1.12 -19.66 15.36
C GLN A 157 0.79 -18.26 14.82
N GLN A 158 0.41 -18.19 13.53
CA GLN A 158 0.16 -16.93 12.84
C GLN A 158 -0.89 -16.04 13.52
N ARG A 159 -1.91 -16.65 14.13
CA ARG A 159 -3.03 -15.94 14.77
C ARG A 159 -2.77 -15.51 16.22
N ILE A 160 -1.63 -15.88 16.81
CA ILE A 160 -1.29 -15.43 18.16
C ILE A 160 -0.91 -13.93 18.09
N PRO A 161 -1.65 -13.05 18.79
CA PRO A 161 -1.35 -11.63 18.77
C PRO A 161 -0.03 -11.37 19.50
N LEU A 162 0.81 -10.50 18.94
CA LEU A 162 2.00 -10.02 19.64
C LEU A 162 1.60 -8.86 20.58
N PRO A 163 2.14 -8.80 21.82
CA PRO A 163 1.81 -7.79 22.81
C PRO A 163 2.53 -6.46 22.52
N LEU A 164 2.29 -5.89 21.34
CA LEU A 164 2.89 -4.64 20.85
C LEU A 164 1.95 -3.47 21.12
N VAL A 165 2.42 -2.44 21.83
CA VAL A 165 1.61 -1.26 22.18
C VAL A 165 1.80 -0.14 21.15
N GLU A 166 3.03 0.03 20.67
CA GLU A 166 3.37 1.03 19.67
C GLU A 166 4.32 0.45 18.63
N LYS A 167 4.21 0.92 17.39
CA LYS A 167 5.11 0.57 16.29
C LYS A 167 5.45 1.83 15.50
N GLY A 168 6.72 2.18 15.52
CA GLY A 168 7.28 3.23 14.69
C GLY A 168 7.35 2.83 13.21
N THR A 169 7.73 3.78 12.38
CA THR A 169 7.90 3.58 10.94
C THR A 169 8.88 2.43 10.66
N ALA A 170 8.49 1.54 9.74
CA ALA A 170 9.32 0.40 9.37
C ALA A 170 10.31 0.81 8.27
N ILE A 171 11.60 0.66 8.55
CA ILE A 171 12.65 0.79 7.55
C ILE A 171 12.73 -0.53 6.78
N VAL A 172 12.29 -0.52 5.52
CA VAL A 172 12.28 -1.72 4.66
C VAL A 172 13.61 -1.84 3.90
N SER A 173 14.27 -3.00 4.04
CA SER A 173 15.50 -3.35 3.33
C SER A 173 15.39 -4.76 2.74
N GLY A 174 15.10 -4.83 1.43
CA GLY A 174 15.00 -6.10 0.70
C GLY A 174 13.84 -6.97 1.22
N PHE A 175 14.16 -8.18 1.70
CA PHE A 175 13.20 -9.13 2.28
C PHE A 175 13.01 -8.97 3.80
N SER A 176 13.58 -7.90 4.38
CA SER A 176 13.49 -7.61 5.81
C SER A 176 12.99 -6.20 6.08
N SER A 177 12.33 -5.98 7.21
CA SER A 177 11.98 -4.65 7.70
C SER A 177 12.36 -4.50 9.16
N VAL A 178 12.84 -3.32 9.55
CA VAL A 178 13.18 -3.01 10.95
C VAL A 178 12.26 -1.88 11.43
N SER A 179 11.55 -2.08 12.52
CA SER A 179 10.70 -1.04 13.13
C SER A 179 11.04 -0.88 14.61
N LYS A 180 11.02 0.35 15.13
CA LYS A 180 10.94 0.60 16.57
C LYS A 180 9.60 0.04 17.06
N ILE A 181 9.62 -0.71 18.14
CA ILE A 181 8.41 -1.23 18.78
C ILE A 181 8.45 -0.98 20.27
N GLU A 182 7.28 -0.96 20.88
CA GLU A 182 7.13 -1.00 22.33
C GLU A 182 6.39 -2.27 22.75
N MET A 183 7.05 -3.09 23.57
CA MET A 183 6.43 -4.29 24.13
C MET A 183 5.67 -3.96 25.41
N HIS A 184 4.46 -4.50 25.56
CA HIS A 184 3.65 -4.26 26.74
C HIS A 184 4.37 -4.77 28.01
N PRO A 185 4.54 -3.94 29.07
CA PRO A 185 5.31 -4.31 30.28
C PRO A 185 4.87 -5.60 30.95
N ALA A 186 3.57 -5.91 30.93
CA ALA A 186 3.03 -7.16 31.48
C ALA A 186 3.50 -8.46 30.77
N HIS A 187 4.16 -8.35 29.61
CA HIS A 187 4.57 -9.48 28.77
C HIS A 187 6.10 -9.63 28.66
N VAL A 188 6.87 -8.81 29.37
CA VAL A 188 8.35 -8.87 29.43
C VAL A 188 8.83 -8.79 30.89
N PRO A 189 10.03 -9.29 31.24
CA PRO A 189 10.57 -9.17 32.61
C PRO A 189 10.81 -7.70 32.99
N GLU A 190 10.59 -7.34 34.27
CA GLU A 190 10.69 -5.96 34.79
C GLU A 190 12.01 -5.24 34.50
N GLN A 191 13.10 -5.98 34.31
CA GLN A 191 14.44 -5.43 34.03
C GLN A 191 14.75 -5.28 32.54
N THR A 192 13.81 -5.59 31.65
CA THR A 192 13.99 -5.56 30.20
C THR A 192 13.59 -4.20 29.65
N GLU A 193 14.36 -3.66 28.71
CA GLU A 193 14.00 -2.43 28.01
C GLU A 193 12.74 -2.67 27.16
N HIS A 194 11.70 -1.85 27.36
CA HIS A 194 10.41 -1.99 26.67
C HIS A 194 10.46 -1.52 25.21
N SER A 195 11.35 -0.57 24.91
CA SER A 195 11.61 -0.09 23.56
C SER A 195 12.64 -0.97 22.87
N MET A 196 12.24 -1.61 21.78
CA MET A 196 13.08 -2.56 21.05
C MET A 196 13.08 -2.26 19.55
N ALA A 197 14.11 -2.71 18.85
CA ALA A 197 14.09 -2.82 17.40
C ALA A 197 13.60 -4.21 17.00
N MET A 198 12.53 -4.29 16.22
CA MET A 198 12.02 -5.55 15.66
C MET A 198 12.40 -5.66 14.18
N LYS A 199 13.25 -6.64 13.84
CA LYS A 199 13.59 -7.02 12.46
C LYS A 199 12.69 -8.17 12.01
N LYS A 200 11.83 -7.93 11.03
CA LYS A 200 10.88 -8.88 10.44
C LYS A 200 11.38 -9.39 9.10
N MET A 201 11.21 -10.68 8.83
CA MET A 201 11.50 -11.34 7.54
C MET A 201 10.36 -12.28 7.16
N GLU A 202 10.00 -12.34 5.87
CA GLU A 202 8.98 -13.25 5.34
C GLU A 202 9.61 -14.55 4.78
N LEU A 203 8.92 -15.68 4.96
CA LEU A 203 9.35 -17.04 4.62
C LEU A 203 8.58 -17.59 3.40
N ASP A 204 8.62 -16.88 2.27
CA ASP A 204 7.82 -17.20 1.08
C ASP A 204 8.48 -18.19 0.13
N SER A 205 9.80 -18.43 0.26
CA SER A 205 10.59 -19.31 -0.62
C SER A 205 11.58 -20.17 0.16
N GLU A 206 11.99 -21.31 -0.42
CA GLU A 206 12.98 -22.21 0.19
C GLU A 206 14.33 -21.50 0.44
N ASP A 207 14.74 -20.59 -0.45
CA ASP A 207 15.96 -19.80 -0.29
C ASP A 207 15.86 -18.83 0.89
N GLN A 208 14.69 -18.18 1.09
CA GLN A 208 14.43 -17.34 2.26
C GLN A 208 14.39 -18.16 3.54
N ILE A 209 13.79 -19.35 3.52
CA ILE A 209 13.78 -20.25 4.68
C ILE A 209 15.20 -20.69 5.05
N LYS A 210 16.02 -21.06 4.06
CA LYS A 210 17.44 -21.40 4.27
C LYS A 210 18.23 -20.22 4.80
N TYR A 211 17.98 -19.02 4.28
CA TYR A 211 18.57 -17.78 4.75
C TYR A 211 18.20 -17.48 6.20
N VAL A 212 16.91 -17.51 6.56
CA VAL A 212 16.44 -17.22 7.92
C VAL A 212 16.94 -18.26 8.91
N LYS A 213 16.98 -19.54 8.56
CA LYS A 213 17.60 -20.58 9.41
C LYS A 213 19.08 -20.28 9.69
N LYS A 214 19.81 -19.80 8.68
CA LYS A 214 21.20 -19.37 8.83
C LYS A 214 21.31 -18.12 9.70
N GLU A 215 20.45 -17.12 9.51
CA GLU A 215 20.37 -15.91 10.33
C GLU A 215 20.07 -16.27 11.81
N MET A 216 19.10 -17.14 12.06
CA MET A 216 18.76 -17.63 13.41
C MET A 216 19.97 -18.31 14.08
N THR A 217 20.69 -19.14 13.32
CA THR A 217 21.92 -19.81 13.80
C THR A 217 23.01 -18.79 14.13
N ASN A 218 23.21 -17.79 13.27
CA ASN A 218 24.18 -16.72 13.46
C ASN A 218 23.83 -15.89 14.70
N VAL A 219 22.59 -15.40 14.80
CA VAL A 219 22.14 -14.58 15.91
C VAL A 219 22.26 -15.34 17.24
N THR A 220 21.88 -16.63 17.27
CA THR A 220 22.05 -17.49 18.44
C THR A 220 23.52 -17.61 18.85
N SER A 221 24.41 -17.79 17.87
CA SER A 221 25.85 -17.93 18.13
C SER A 221 26.50 -16.61 18.56
N LEU A 222 26.10 -15.49 17.96
CA LEU A 222 26.58 -14.15 18.27
C LEU A 222 26.08 -13.68 19.64
N ARG A 223 24.90 -14.12 20.09
CA ARG A 223 24.39 -13.83 21.44
C ARG A 223 25.33 -14.35 22.54
N LEU A 224 26.03 -15.46 22.28
CA LEU A 224 27.00 -16.03 23.22
C LEU A 224 28.32 -15.23 23.27
N LEU A 225 28.55 -14.32 22.32
CA LEU A 225 29.70 -13.44 22.32
C LEU A 225 29.38 -12.21 23.16
N ASP A 226 29.98 -12.13 24.34
CA ASP A 226 29.87 -10.95 25.20
C ASP A 226 30.94 -9.93 24.82
N HIS A 227 30.52 -8.85 24.18
CA HIS A 227 31.40 -7.74 23.84
C HIS A 227 30.64 -6.42 23.84
N ASP A 228 31.22 -5.39 24.43
CA ASP A 228 30.54 -4.10 24.60
C ASP A 228 30.23 -3.38 23.29
N HIS A 229 30.98 -3.68 22.22
CA HIS A 229 30.83 -3.11 20.88
C HIS A 229 30.09 -4.03 19.88
N LEU A 230 29.35 -5.03 20.35
CA LEU A 230 28.46 -5.87 19.53
C LEU A 230 27.01 -5.77 20.02
N VAL A 231 26.06 -5.60 19.10
CA VAL A 231 24.63 -5.63 19.42
C VAL A 231 24.19 -7.08 19.63
N LYS A 232 23.49 -7.34 20.74
CA LYS A 232 22.97 -8.67 21.07
C LYS A 232 21.46 -8.72 20.84
N ALA A 233 20.98 -9.81 20.26
CA ALA A 233 19.54 -10.06 20.22
C ALA A 233 19.00 -10.37 21.62
N ILE A 234 17.84 -9.78 21.93
CA ILE A 234 17.07 -10.02 23.16
C ILE A 234 16.38 -11.38 23.02
N LEU A 235 15.59 -11.54 21.95
CA LEU A 235 14.88 -12.77 21.60
C LEU A 235 14.64 -12.85 20.09
N ALA A 236 14.25 -14.04 19.63
CA ALA A 236 13.79 -14.29 18.28
C ALA A 236 12.49 -15.10 18.32
N CYS A 237 11.60 -14.89 17.37
CA CYS A 237 10.42 -15.71 17.23
C CYS A 237 10.04 -15.99 15.77
N THR A 238 9.53 -17.19 15.52
CA THR A 238 8.91 -17.54 14.25
C THR A 238 7.40 -17.53 14.44
N ARG A 239 6.68 -16.71 13.67
CA ARG A 239 5.23 -16.58 13.71
C ARG A 239 4.63 -16.93 12.35
N GLY A 240 4.15 -18.16 12.19
CA GLY A 240 3.68 -18.66 10.88
C GLY A 240 4.79 -18.58 9.81
N LYS A 241 4.57 -17.78 8.76
CA LYS A 241 5.55 -17.51 7.70
C LYS A 241 6.47 -16.33 7.98
N GLN A 242 6.52 -15.83 9.22
CA GLN A 242 7.35 -14.68 9.60
C GLN A 242 8.43 -15.10 10.57
N ALA A 243 9.64 -14.56 10.40
CA ALA A 243 10.69 -14.60 11.40
C ALA A 243 10.94 -13.18 11.93
N LEU A 244 10.96 -13.04 13.26
CA LEU A 244 11.03 -11.79 13.98
C LEU A 244 12.24 -11.85 14.93
N PHE A 245 13.13 -10.87 14.84
CA PHE A 245 14.29 -10.75 15.72
C PHE A 245 14.21 -9.43 16.49
N PHE A 246 14.44 -9.48 17.79
CA PHE A 246 14.28 -8.34 18.68
C PHE A 246 15.64 -7.93 19.24
N PHE A 247 16.00 -6.67 19.07
CA PHE A 247 17.27 -6.09 19.50
C PHE A 247 17.02 -4.88 20.41
N PRO A 248 17.99 -4.51 21.26
CA PRO A 248 17.95 -3.26 22.00
C PRO A 248 17.80 -2.07 21.05
N TRP A 249 16.95 -1.11 21.39
CA TRP A 249 16.78 0.10 20.58
C TRP A 249 17.98 1.04 20.76
N ALA A 250 18.64 1.40 19.66
CA ALA A 250 19.77 2.33 19.68
C ALA A 250 19.27 3.78 19.72
N LYS A 251 19.10 4.34 20.93
CA LYS A 251 18.57 5.70 21.13
C LYS A 251 19.38 6.79 20.41
N GLY A 252 20.69 6.60 20.23
CA GLY A 252 21.55 7.55 19.52
C GLY A 252 21.54 7.41 17.99
N GLY A 253 20.76 6.48 17.43
CA GLY A 253 20.73 6.20 15.98
C GLY A 253 21.97 5.44 15.48
N ASP A 254 22.37 5.75 14.25
CA ASP A 254 23.53 5.16 13.56
C ASP A 254 24.68 6.16 13.36
N LEU A 255 25.90 5.63 13.16
CA LEU A 255 27.12 6.43 13.02
C LEU A 255 27.09 7.32 11.77
N TYR A 256 26.42 6.90 10.70
CA TYR A 256 26.32 7.72 9.47
C TYR A 256 25.60 9.04 9.73
N ASN A 257 24.52 9.01 10.50
CA ASN A 257 23.78 10.20 10.91
C ASN A 257 24.51 10.97 12.03
N PHE A 258 25.17 10.27 12.95
CA PHE A 258 25.98 10.92 14.00
C PHE A 258 27.13 11.77 13.42
N LEU A 259 27.85 11.29 12.40
CA LEU A 259 28.92 12.08 11.77
C LEU A 259 28.40 13.36 11.07
N LYS A 260 27.08 13.53 10.93
CA LYS A 260 26.46 14.77 10.43
C LYS A 260 26.13 15.77 11.54
N THR A 261 26.39 15.48 12.81
CA THR A 261 26.19 16.40 13.96
C THR A 261 27.45 17.22 14.24
N ASP A 262 27.33 18.28 15.05
CA ASP A 262 28.45 19.19 15.34
C ASP A 262 29.55 18.46 16.12
N SER A 263 30.79 18.57 15.63
CA SER A 263 31.98 18.05 16.30
C SER A 263 32.46 19.04 17.36
N THR A 264 32.78 18.57 18.56
CA THR A 264 33.58 19.36 19.50
C THR A 264 35.05 19.28 19.12
N GLU A 265 35.66 20.43 18.81
CA GLU A 265 37.12 20.50 18.67
C GLU A 265 37.78 20.34 20.04
N GLY A 266 38.70 19.39 20.17
CA GLY A 266 39.47 19.25 21.40
C GLY A 266 39.99 17.84 21.66
N MET A 267 40.89 17.74 22.64
CA MET A 267 41.53 16.47 23.00
C MET A 267 40.51 15.42 23.48
N ALA A 268 39.42 15.85 24.13
CA ALA A 268 38.40 14.93 24.63
C ALA A 268 37.62 14.21 23.51
N ALA A 269 37.28 14.89 22.42
CA ALA A 269 36.61 14.27 21.27
C ALA A 269 37.51 13.24 20.57
N ILE A 270 38.80 13.53 20.47
CA ILE A 270 39.78 12.60 19.88
C ILE A 270 40.03 11.39 20.77
N ILE A 271 40.08 11.58 22.10
CA ILE A 271 40.19 10.46 23.04
C ILE A 271 38.95 9.57 22.94
N TRP A 272 37.74 10.16 22.97
CA TRP A 272 36.51 9.40 22.82
C TRP A 272 36.47 8.65 21.48
N MET A 273 36.79 9.32 20.37
CA MET A 273 36.88 8.70 19.04
C MET A 273 37.84 7.50 19.06
N LEU A 274 39.03 7.68 19.65
CA LEU A 274 40.05 6.64 19.73
C LEU A 274 39.58 5.45 20.58
N ASP A 275 38.90 5.69 21.71
CA ASP A 275 38.28 4.63 22.51
C ASP A 275 37.26 3.84 21.70
N GLN A 276 36.43 4.51 20.89
CA GLN A 276 35.50 3.83 19.99
C GLN A 276 36.22 3.02 18.91
N MET A 277 37.30 3.54 18.30
CA MET A 277 38.11 2.82 17.30
C MET A 277 38.77 1.56 17.89
N VAL A 278 39.29 1.66 19.12
CA VAL A 278 39.83 0.52 19.87
C VAL A 278 38.74 -0.52 20.14
N GLY A 279 37.54 -0.08 20.53
CA GLY A 279 36.40 -0.95 20.76
C GLY A 279 35.89 -1.68 19.52
N LEU A 280 35.74 -0.97 18.40
CA LEU A 280 35.29 -1.54 17.12
C LEU A 280 36.30 -2.53 16.55
N SER A 281 37.60 -2.20 16.61
CA SER A 281 38.67 -3.14 16.18
C SER A 281 38.76 -4.37 17.08
N SER A 282 38.53 -4.23 18.39
CA SER A 282 38.42 -5.35 19.33
C SER A 282 37.26 -6.28 18.97
N ALA A 283 36.08 -5.72 18.67
CA ALA A 283 34.91 -6.49 18.26
C ALA A 283 35.17 -7.27 16.97
N LEU A 284 35.79 -6.64 15.96
CA LEU A 284 36.18 -7.34 14.72
C LEU A 284 37.24 -8.42 14.97
N SER A 285 38.18 -8.19 15.89
CA SER A 285 39.15 -9.23 16.28
C SER A 285 38.45 -10.44 16.88
N LEU A 286 37.50 -10.22 17.79
CA LEU A 286 36.70 -11.30 18.39
C LEU A 286 35.89 -12.06 17.34
N LEU A 287 35.25 -11.35 16.40
CA LEU A 287 34.51 -11.97 15.31
C LEU A 287 35.44 -12.80 14.42
N ALA A 288 36.59 -12.25 14.04
CA ALA A 288 37.58 -12.94 13.22
C ALA A 288 38.10 -14.21 13.91
N ASP A 289 38.38 -14.17 15.22
CA ASP A 289 38.83 -15.31 16.03
C ASP A 289 37.76 -16.43 16.09
N LYS A 290 36.49 -16.04 16.09
CA LYS A 290 35.34 -16.96 16.05
C LYS A 290 34.97 -17.40 14.64
N GLY A 291 35.75 -16.99 13.63
CA GLY A 291 35.53 -17.37 12.23
C GLY A 291 34.42 -16.59 11.51
N TYR A 292 33.91 -15.52 12.14
CA TYR A 292 32.92 -14.64 11.53
C TYR A 292 33.59 -13.56 10.68
N ARG A 293 32.86 -13.13 9.66
CA ARG A 293 33.12 -11.93 8.86
C ARG A 293 31.83 -11.12 8.83
N HIS A 294 31.92 -9.80 8.92
CA HIS A 294 30.76 -8.93 8.80
C HIS A 294 30.31 -8.83 7.33
N GLY A 295 31.21 -8.46 6.41
CA GLY A 295 30.96 -8.42 4.97
C GLY A 295 30.11 -7.25 4.43
N ASP A 296 29.62 -6.35 5.30
CA ASP A 296 28.86 -5.15 4.94
C ASP A 296 29.05 -4.06 6.01
N LEU A 297 30.29 -3.92 6.50
CA LEU A 297 30.60 -2.94 7.55
C LEU A 297 30.57 -1.53 6.96
N LYS A 298 29.76 -0.65 7.52
CA LYS A 298 29.59 0.75 7.11
C LYS A 298 29.05 1.57 8.29
N PRO A 299 29.14 2.91 8.27
CA PRO A 299 28.65 3.73 9.38
C PRO A 299 27.17 3.50 9.71
N ALA A 300 26.31 3.17 8.74
CA ALA A 300 24.91 2.83 8.99
C ALA A 300 24.68 1.52 9.78
N ASN A 301 25.68 0.62 9.82
CA ASN A 301 25.63 -0.65 10.57
C ASN A 301 26.40 -0.57 11.91
N ILE A 302 26.74 0.65 12.36
CA ILE A 302 27.36 0.92 13.65
C ILE A 302 26.42 1.84 14.43
N LEU A 303 25.85 1.35 15.53
CA LEU A 303 24.77 1.99 16.29
C LEU A 303 25.26 2.64 17.59
N LEU A 304 24.60 3.70 18.03
CA LEU A 304 24.97 4.48 19.22
C LEU A 304 24.10 4.16 20.43
N PHE A 305 24.72 3.71 21.52
CA PHE A 305 24.06 3.38 22.79
C PHE A 305 24.51 4.34 23.91
N PRO A 306 23.59 5.00 24.62
CA PRO A 306 23.96 5.96 25.68
C PRO A 306 24.62 5.27 26.87
N GLU A 307 25.62 5.93 27.46
CA GLU A 307 26.33 5.51 28.67
C GLU A 307 25.95 6.38 29.88
N THR A 308 26.18 5.85 31.09
CA THR A 308 25.96 6.58 32.35
C THR A 308 26.85 7.82 32.51
N SER A 309 27.96 7.87 31.77
CA SER A 309 28.87 9.02 31.68
C SER A 309 28.29 10.19 30.89
N GLY A 310 27.12 10.02 30.27
CA GLY A 310 26.59 10.96 29.27
C GLY A 310 27.18 10.75 27.88
N SER A 311 28.11 9.78 27.69
CA SER A 311 28.76 9.43 26.42
C SER A 311 27.91 8.47 25.55
N TYR A 312 28.27 8.25 24.27
CA TYR A 312 27.76 7.13 23.47
C TYR A 312 28.82 6.03 23.31
N ARG A 313 28.37 4.78 23.31
CA ARG A 313 29.15 3.61 22.91
C ARG A 313 28.70 3.10 21.54
N LEU A 314 29.66 2.94 20.62
CA LEU A 314 29.40 2.42 19.28
C LEU A 314 29.33 0.90 19.28
N LYS A 315 28.27 0.30 18.73
CA LYS A 315 28.12 -1.15 18.62
C LYS A 315 27.83 -1.58 17.18
N ILE A 316 28.51 -2.63 16.72
CA ILE A 316 28.30 -3.22 15.40
C ILE A 316 27.00 -4.05 15.44
N THR A 317 26.15 -3.86 14.43
CA THR A 317 24.92 -4.66 14.20
C THR A 317 25.02 -5.47 12.91
N ASP A 318 24.03 -6.32 12.62
CA ASP A 318 23.91 -7.04 11.34
C ASP A 318 25.14 -7.89 10.97
N VAL A 319 25.77 -8.49 11.99
CA VAL A 319 26.93 -9.36 11.81
C VAL A 319 26.53 -10.69 11.18
N GLY A 320 27.28 -11.12 10.17
CA GLY A 320 27.13 -12.47 9.59
C GLY A 320 26.02 -12.60 8.54
N LEU A 321 25.51 -11.49 8.01
CA LEU A 321 24.62 -11.51 6.84
C LEU A 321 25.29 -12.29 5.69
N SER A 322 24.61 -13.34 5.20
CA SER A 322 25.20 -14.24 4.21
C SER A 322 25.50 -13.54 2.86
N LYS A 323 26.37 -14.12 2.02
CA LYS A 323 26.66 -13.62 0.64
C LYS A 323 25.38 -13.33 -0.17
N LEU A 324 24.30 -14.10 0.03
CA LEU A 324 22.98 -13.86 -0.55
C LEU A 324 22.38 -12.49 -0.20
N HIS A 325 22.69 -11.91 0.96
CA HIS A 325 22.27 -10.55 1.32
C HIS A 325 23.02 -9.48 0.50
N ILE A 326 24.31 -9.70 0.23
CA ILE A 326 25.12 -8.84 -0.65
C ILE A 326 24.57 -8.89 -2.08
N LEU A 327 24.28 -10.10 -2.59
CA LEU A 327 23.71 -10.33 -3.92
C LEU A 327 22.25 -9.84 -4.05
N ALA A 328 21.43 -9.98 -3.00
CA ALA A 328 20.08 -9.44 -2.97
C ALA A 328 20.05 -7.90 -2.86
N THR A 329 21.05 -7.31 -2.20
CA THR A 329 21.21 -5.85 -2.12
C THR A 329 21.71 -5.27 -3.44
N SER A 330 22.56 -5.99 -4.18
CA SER A 330 23.03 -5.59 -5.51
C SER A 330 21.99 -5.79 -6.63
N ARG A 331 21.12 -6.80 -6.55
CA ARG A 331 20.03 -7.08 -7.53
C ARG A 331 18.80 -6.16 -7.44
N ARG A 332 18.81 -5.12 -6.59
CA ARG A 332 17.74 -4.12 -6.53
C ARG A 332 17.65 -3.38 -7.89
N LEU A 333 16.57 -3.64 -8.63
CA LEU A 333 16.31 -3.12 -9.98
C LEU A 333 15.99 -1.61 -10.06
N ASN A 334 15.96 -0.92 -8.92
CA ASN A 334 15.90 0.55 -8.86
C ASN A 334 17.08 1.03 -8.01
N GLY A 335 17.84 2.01 -8.51
CA GLY A 335 18.97 2.62 -7.80
C GLY A 335 18.54 3.24 -6.48
N THR A 336 18.68 2.47 -5.39
CA THR A 336 18.36 2.92 -4.03
C THR A 336 19.63 3.39 -3.33
N THR A 337 19.52 4.39 -2.44
CA THR A 337 20.62 4.94 -1.63
C THR A 337 21.42 3.85 -0.90
N ALA A 338 20.76 2.76 -0.50
CA ALA A 338 21.37 1.60 0.14
C ALA A 338 22.31 0.77 -0.75
N LYS A 339 22.06 0.71 -2.07
CA LYS A 339 22.95 0.02 -3.04
C LYS A 339 24.22 0.83 -3.27
N ALA A 340 24.09 2.15 -3.41
CA ALA A 340 25.19 3.11 -3.54
C ALA A 340 26.07 3.17 -2.28
N THR A 341 25.49 3.27 -1.07
CA THR A 341 26.26 3.31 0.18
C THR A 341 27.00 2.01 0.47
N THR A 342 26.40 0.85 0.16
CA THR A 342 27.06 -0.46 0.36
C THR A 342 28.29 -0.61 -0.56
N ARG A 343 28.19 -0.16 -1.82
CA ARG A 343 29.34 -0.16 -2.76
C ARG A 343 30.47 0.77 -2.32
N ARG A 344 30.17 1.90 -1.66
CA ARG A 344 31.17 2.90 -1.24
C ARG A 344 32.28 2.34 -0.35
N TYR A 345 31.93 1.50 0.63
CA TYR A 345 32.85 0.92 1.63
C TYR A 345 33.39 -0.46 1.23
N SER A 346 33.05 -0.94 0.01
CA SER A 346 33.48 -2.23 -0.49
C SER A 346 34.96 -2.17 -0.93
N PRO A 347 35.78 -3.19 -0.58
CA PRO A 347 37.17 -3.26 -1.01
C PRO A 347 37.31 -3.70 -2.49
N PRO A 348 38.49 -3.55 -3.10
CA PRO A 348 38.74 -3.95 -4.49
C PRO A 348 38.35 -5.41 -4.81
N GLU A 349 38.62 -6.35 -3.91
CA GLU A 349 38.29 -7.77 -4.09
C GLU A 349 36.77 -8.06 -4.11
N PHE A 350 35.91 -7.08 -3.83
CA PHE A 350 34.46 -7.19 -4.00
C PHE A 350 34.07 -7.40 -5.47
N ASP A 351 34.84 -6.84 -6.41
CA ASP A 351 34.58 -6.96 -7.84
C ASP A 351 34.72 -8.41 -8.34
N LEU A 352 35.47 -9.26 -7.62
CA LEU A 352 35.58 -10.69 -7.94
C LEU A 352 34.25 -11.45 -7.83
N LEU A 353 33.25 -10.88 -7.15
CA LEU A 353 31.93 -11.51 -7.01
C LEU A 353 31.03 -11.31 -8.24
N PHE A 354 31.44 -10.44 -9.18
CA PHE A 354 30.64 -10.06 -10.34
C PHE A 354 31.44 -10.24 -11.63
N ASP A 355 30.75 -10.52 -12.73
CA ASP A 355 31.33 -10.53 -14.07
C ASP A 355 31.40 -9.12 -14.67
N ASP A 356 31.94 -9.01 -15.89
CA ASP A 356 32.08 -7.74 -16.61
C ASP A 356 30.73 -7.06 -16.93
N ASP A 357 29.64 -7.83 -16.93
CA ASP A 357 28.27 -7.34 -17.14
C ASP A 357 27.60 -6.91 -15.81
N GLY A 358 28.30 -7.08 -14.68
CA GLY A 358 27.84 -6.71 -13.34
C GLY A 358 26.88 -7.73 -12.71
N GLU A 359 26.77 -8.92 -13.30
CA GLU A 359 25.99 -10.03 -12.76
C GLU A 359 26.87 -10.93 -11.85
N PRO A 360 26.30 -11.60 -10.85
CA PRO A 360 27.08 -12.47 -9.98
C PRO A 360 27.64 -13.67 -10.76
N VAL A 361 28.95 -13.93 -10.62
CA VAL A 361 29.60 -15.08 -11.27
C VAL A 361 28.92 -16.39 -10.83
N GLU A 362 28.74 -17.37 -11.74
CA GLU A 362 28.03 -18.63 -11.46
C GLU A 362 28.59 -19.38 -10.23
N ASP A 363 29.90 -19.29 -9.98
CA ASP A 363 30.59 -19.88 -8.81
C ASP A 363 30.86 -18.86 -7.67
N SER A 364 30.19 -17.71 -7.66
CA SER A 364 30.40 -16.64 -6.66
C SER A 364 30.19 -17.11 -5.21
N ASP A 365 29.39 -18.15 -5.00
CA ASP A 365 29.18 -18.78 -3.70
C ASP A 365 30.44 -19.49 -3.16
N ASP A 366 31.34 -19.94 -4.04
CA ASP A 366 32.60 -20.63 -3.69
C ASP A 366 33.79 -19.68 -3.49
N ILE A 367 33.66 -18.40 -3.89
CA ILE A 367 34.73 -17.39 -3.75
C ILE A 367 34.98 -17.04 -2.27
N LYS A 368 36.09 -17.52 -1.70
CA LYS A 368 36.45 -17.27 -0.29
C LYS A 368 37.13 -15.91 -0.12
N LEU A 369 36.34 -14.87 0.14
CA LEU A 369 36.90 -13.55 0.49
C LEU A 369 37.51 -13.56 1.90
N SER A 370 38.68 -12.91 2.04
CA SER A 370 39.44 -12.80 3.30
C SER A 370 38.66 -12.08 4.41
N ARG A 371 39.00 -12.35 5.67
CA ARG A 371 38.52 -11.56 6.82
C ARG A 371 39.08 -10.13 6.81
N LYS A 372 40.19 -9.90 6.09
CA LYS A 372 40.76 -8.57 5.83
C LYS A 372 39.87 -7.68 4.95
N PHE A 373 38.78 -8.23 4.42
CA PHE A 373 37.69 -7.48 3.81
C PHE A 373 37.13 -6.42 4.79
N ASP A 374 36.81 -6.83 6.03
CA ASP A 374 36.24 -5.92 7.04
C ASP A 374 37.23 -4.86 7.51
N ILE A 375 38.54 -5.10 7.35
CA ILE A 375 39.61 -4.15 7.70
C ILE A 375 39.61 -2.96 6.74
N TRP A 376 39.43 -3.20 5.44
CA TRP A 376 39.27 -2.11 4.48
C TRP A 376 38.04 -1.26 4.79
N SER A 377 36.89 -1.92 5.01
CA SER A 377 35.65 -1.23 5.31
C SER A 377 35.75 -0.42 6.60
N LEU A 378 36.38 -0.96 7.65
CA LEU A 378 36.66 -0.23 8.89
C LEU A 378 37.63 0.94 8.66
N GLY A 379 38.63 0.79 7.78
CA GLY A 379 39.54 1.87 7.40
C GLY A 379 38.82 3.05 6.74
N CYS A 380 37.85 2.76 5.87
CA CYS A 380 36.98 3.78 5.27
C CYS A 380 36.18 4.53 6.35
N VAL A 381 35.61 3.82 7.32
CA VAL A 381 34.90 4.42 8.47
C VAL A 381 35.84 5.31 9.29
N PHE A 382 37.09 4.87 9.52
CA PHE A 382 38.06 5.65 10.30
C PHE A 382 38.50 6.93 9.60
N ILE A 383 38.66 6.95 8.28
CA ILE A 383 38.91 8.20 7.54
C ILE A 383 37.77 9.19 7.75
N GLU A 384 36.51 8.75 7.64
CA GLU A 384 35.36 9.60 7.88
C GLU A 384 35.30 10.13 9.31
N PHE A 385 35.67 9.29 10.28
CA PHE A 385 35.73 9.68 11.69
C PHE A 385 36.82 10.73 11.96
N LEU A 386 38.00 10.59 11.32
CA LEU A 386 39.09 11.56 11.40
C LEU A 386 38.71 12.90 10.75
N ILE A 387 38.04 12.88 9.59
CA ILE A 387 37.53 14.09 8.94
C ILE A 387 36.56 14.82 9.87
N TRP A 388 35.60 14.09 10.45
CA TRP A 388 34.63 14.68 11.38
C TRP A 388 35.30 15.25 12.64
N ALA A 389 36.19 14.49 13.28
CA ALA A 389 36.82 14.90 14.54
C ALA A 389 37.82 16.06 14.38
N LYS A 390 38.50 16.15 13.22
CA LYS A 390 39.59 17.12 13.01
C LYS A 390 39.23 18.31 12.12
N LEU A 391 38.45 18.08 11.07
CA LEU A 391 38.05 19.12 10.09
C LEU A 391 36.62 19.63 10.31
N GLY A 392 35.87 18.92 11.15
CA GLY A 392 34.52 19.29 11.55
C GLY A 392 33.41 18.86 10.59
N GLN A 393 32.17 19.02 11.05
CA GLN A 393 30.95 18.58 10.37
C GLN A 393 30.82 19.10 8.92
N GLN A 394 31.16 20.37 8.67
CA GLN A 394 31.04 20.96 7.34
C GLN A 394 31.92 20.23 6.32
N LYS A 395 33.17 19.92 6.70
CA LYS A 395 34.12 19.21 5.84
C LYS A 395 33.75 17.76 5.64
N TYR A 396 33.20 17.11 6.65
CA TYR A 396 32.58 15.78 6.49
C TYR A 396 31.41 15.82 5.50
N ARG A 397 30.47 16.77 5.60
CA ARG A 397 29.33 16.90 4.65
C ARG A 397 29.79 17.18 3.22
N GLU A 398 30.84 17.98 3.03
CA GLU A 398 31.47 18.21 1.73
C GLU A 398 32.06 16.92 1.15
N PHE A 399 32.77 16.14 1.97
CA PHE A 399 33.30 14.83 1.57
C PHE A 399 32.17 13.85 1.22
N ASP A 400 31.15 13.73 2.06
CA ASP A 400 30.00 12.84 1.85
C ASP A 400 29.28 13.14 0.53
N ARG A 401 29.01 14.42 0.23
CA ARG A 401 28.44 14.84 -1.07
C ARG A 401 29.35 14.48 -2.24
N SER A 402 30.66 14.64 -2.09
CA SER A 402 31.62 14.30 -3.15
C SER A 402 31.68 12.81 -3.47
N MET A 403 31.30 11.96 -2.51
CA MET A 403 31.32 10.50 -2.60
C MET A 403 29.92 9.88 -2.85
N LYS A 404 28.95 10.67 -3.34
CA LYS A 404 27.62 10.18 -3.74
C LYS A 404 27.60 9.41 -5.06
N GLY A 405 26.56 8.60 -5.25
CA GLY A 405 26.39 7.72 -6.40
C GLY A 405 27.13 6.38 -6.21
N ASP A 406 27.47 5.70 -7.30
CA ASP A 406 28.22 4.43 -7.29
C ASP A 406 29.74 4.61 -7.07
N ARG A 407 30.17 5.77 -6.53
CA ARG A 407 31.58 6.06 -6.24
C ARG A 407 32.06 5.30 -5.01
N ARG A 408 33.28 4.77 -5.07
CA ARG A 408 33.90 3.95 -4.02
C ARG A 408 35.13 4.65 -3.46
N PHE A 409 35.60 4.23 -2.27
CA PHE A 409 36.90 4.69 -1.76
C PHE A 409 38.07 4.32 -2.69
N TRP A 410 37.85 3.32 -3.54
CA TRP A 410 38.76 2.81 -4.56
C TRP A 410 38.29 3.19 -5.98
N ASP A 411 39.23 3.46 -6.88
CA ASP A 411 38.99 3.65 -8.31
C ASP A 411 39.66 2.51 -9.11
N SER A 412 38.82 1.62 -9.67
CA SER A 412 39.29 0.47 -10.45
C SER A 412 40.03 0.87 -11.73
N ALA A 413 39.73 2.03 -12.32
CA ALA A 413 40.40 2.47 -13.54
C ALA A 413 41.83 3.00 -13.27
N ARG A 414 42.09 3.46 -12.04
CA ARG A 414 43.37 4.05 -11.66
C ARG A 414 44.26 3.12 -10.87
N GLU A 415 43.70 1.98 -10.45
CA GLU A 415 44.29 1.10 -9.46
C GLU A 415 44.76 1.86 -8.21
N ASP A 416 43.97 2.84 -7.74
CA ASP A 416 44.34 3.67 -6.59
C ASP A 416 43.11 4.15 -5.79
N LEU A 417 43.34 4.76 -4.61
CA LEU A 417 42.30 5.47 -3.88
C LEU A 417 41.66 6.56 -4.75
N HIS A 418 40.35 6.69 -4.64
CA HIS A 418 39.58 7.66 -5.41
C HIS A 418 40.07 9.09 -5.15
N ILE A 419 40.11 9.93 -6.18
CA ILE A 419 40.74 11.26 -6.12
C ILE A 419 40.18 12.16 -5.01
N ASN A 420 38.87 12.13 -4.78
CA ASN A 420 38.21 12.88 -3.71
C ASN A 420 38.63 12.40 -2.30
N VAL A 421 38.96 11.12 -2.14
CA VAL A 421 39.48 10.58 -0.87
C VAL A 421 40.88 11.12 -0.63
N LYS A 422 41.74 11.09 -1.67
CA LYS A 422 43.09 11.65 -1.59
C LYS A 422 43.11 13.14 -1.27
N GLU A 423 42.22 13.92 -1.88
CA GLU A 423 42.08 15.35 -1.59
C GLU A 423 41.79 15.60 -0.11
N ARG A 424 40.89 14.80 0.50
CA ARG A 424 40.55 14.95 1.91
C ARG A 424 41.63 14.44 2.85
N ILE A 425 42.35 13.37 2.48
CA ILE A 425 43.55 12.93 3.18
C ILE A 425 44.59 14.07 3.20
N GLN A 426 44.84 14.71 2.06
CA GLN A 426 45.75 15.85 1.99
C GLN A 426 45.28 16.99 2.90
N ASN A 427 43.98 17.30 2.93
CA ASN A 427 43.45 18.31 3.85
C ASN A 427 43.63 17.95 5.33
N LEU A 428 43.54 16.67 5.68
CA LEU A 428 43.85 16.19 7.03
C LEU A 428 45.33 16.39 7.34
N GLU A 429 46.22 16.00 6.44
CA GLU A 429 47.67 16.17 6.58
C GLU A 429 48.07 17.65 6.74
N ASP A 430 47.50 18.53 5.91
CA ASP A 430 47.75 19.98 5.96
C ASP A 430 47.24 20.62 7.26
N SER A 431 46.25 20.01 7.92
CA SER A 431 45.66 20.51 9.16
C SER A 431 46.49 20.20 10.43
N ILE A 432 47.50 19.32 10.31
CA ILE A 432 48.34 18.86 11.42
C ILE A 432 49.34 19.96 11.80
N LYS A 433 49.20 20.54 12.99
CA LYS A 433 50.03 21.65 13.49
C LYS A 433 50.99 21.25 14.61
N ASN A 434 51.31 19.94 14.73
CA ASN A 434 52.20 19.35 15.74
C ASN A 434 51.74 19.47 17.21
N THR A 435 50.44 19.67 17.48
CA THR A 435 49.88 19.53 18.84
C THR A 435 49.81 18.05 19.27
N PRO A 436 49.68 17.72 20.58
CA PRO A 436 49.49 16.33 21.02
C PRO A 436 48.28 15.65 20.36
N CYS A 437 47.19 16.40 20.16
CA CYS A 437 46.00 16.00 19.42
C CYS A 437 46.34 15.67 17.96
N ASP A 438 47.11 16.51 17.29
CA ASP A 438 47.49 16.29 15.88
C ASP A 438 48.44 15.11 15.71
N LYS A 439 49.32 14.85 16.69
CA LYS A 439 50.18 13.65 16.69
C LYS A 439 49.37 12.36 16.83
N ALA A 440 48.26 12.39 17.57
CA ALA A 440 47.35 11.25 17.66
C ALA A 440 46.66 11.01 16.31
N VAL A 441 46.08 12.06 15.74
CA VAL A 441 45.44 12.04 14.41
C VAL A 441 46.42 11.55 13.33
N GLN A 442 47.67 12.05 13.35
CA GLN A 442 48.71 11.64 12.41
C GLN A 442 49.02 10.14 12.50
N ARG A 443 49.22 9.61 13.72
CA ARG A 443 49.50 8.18 13.92
C ARG A 443 48.34 7.29 13.47
N ILE A 444 47.11 7.71 13.73
CA ILE A 444 45.91 6.97 13.27
C ILE A 444 45.81 7.03 11.74
N LEU A 445 46.01 8.20 11.13
CA LEU A 445 45.99 8.36 9.68
C LEU A 445 47.04 7.48 9.01
N THR A 446 48.28 7.46 9.53
CA THR A 446 49.35 6.57 9.05
C THR A 446 48.94 5.11 9.16
N LEU A 447 48.40 4.67 10.30
CA LEU A 447 47.91 3.29 10.48
C LEU A 447 46.85 2.91 9.43
N VAL A 448 45.89 3.81 9.18
CA VAL A 448 44.81 3.56 8.21
C VAL A 448 45.36 3.43 6.79
N LEU A 449 46.27 4.32 6.38
CA LEU A 449 46.82 4.32 5.03
C LEU A 449 47.83 3.19 4.78
N GLU A 450 48.65 2.85 5.77
CA GLU A 450 49.71 1.86 5.63
C GLU A 450 49.29 0.44 5.97
N GLN A 451 48.15 0.24 6.66
CA GLN A 451 47.73 -1.11 7.08
C GLN A 451 46.26 -1.44 6.81
N MET A 452 45.39 -0.49 6.45
CA MET A 452 43.96 -0.77 6.25
C MET A 452 43.49 -0.52 4.82
N LEU A 453 43.80 0.65 4.24
CA LEU A 453 43.38 1.07 2.90
C LEU A 453 44.39 0.66 1.81
N LEU A 454 44.84 -0.59 1.84
CA LEU A 454 45.73 -1.16 0.83
C LEU A 454 44.95 -2.00 -0.19
N VAL A 455 45.25 -1.80 -1.47
CA VAL A 455 44.55 -2.45 -2.59
C VAL A 455 44.60 -3.96 -2.44
N ASN A 456 45.81 -4.48 -2.28
CA ASN A 456 46.06 -5.89 -2.08
C ASN A 456 45.65 -6.29 -0.66
N SER A 457 44.72 -7.24 -0.56
CA SER A 457 44.20 -7.70 0.73
C SER A 457 45.28 -8.36 1.60
N ASP A 458 46.32 -8.94 1.01
CA ASP A 458 47.38 -9.62 1.77
C ASP A 458 48.28 -8.66 2.54
N ASP A 459 48.44 -7.43 2.03
CA ASP A 459 49.28 -6.41 2.65
C ASP A 459 48.60 -5.71 3.83
N ARG A 460 47.27 -5.83 3.96
CA ARG A 460 46.51 -5.24 5.09
C ARG A 460 46.84 -5.93 6.42
N GLY A 461 46.83 -5.19 7.53
CA GLY A 461 46.94 -5.73 8.88
C GLY A 461 45.77 -6.65 9.25
N SER A 462 45.96 -7.54 10.23
CA SER A 462 44.84 -8.31 10.79
C SER A 462 44.04 -7.47 11.80
N ALA A 463 42.78 -7.84 12.08
CA ALA A 463 41.97 -7.15 13.10
C ALA A 463 42.66 -7.06 14.47
N SER A 464 43.40 -8.11 14.84
CA SER A 464 44.19 -8.16 16.08
C SER A 464 45.35 -7.17 16.07
N ASP A 465 46.03 -7.02 14.94
CA ASP A 465 47.18 -6.11 14.80
C ASP A 465 46.71 -4.66 14.83
N ILE A 466 45.65 -4.33 14.06
CA ILE A 466 45.02 -3.00 14.08
C ILE A 466 44.55 -2.63 15.49
N HIS A 467 43.92 -3.57 16.22
CA HIS A 467 43.50 -3.35 17.60
C HIS A 467 44.69 -3.06 18.53
N LYS A 468 45.79 -3.83 18.43
CA LYS A 468 47.00 -3.62 19.25
C LYS A 468 47.63 -2.25 18.99
N GLU A 469 47.74 -1.85 17.72
CA GLU A 469 48.29 -0.54 17.34
C GLU A 469 47.42 0.61 17.83
N LEU A 470 46.10 0.55 17.63
CA LEU A 470 45.16 1.56 18.15
C LEU A 470 45.21 1.64 19.67
N LYS A 471 45.29 0.50 20.36
CA LYS A 471 45.43 0.46 21.82
C LYS A 471 46.75 1.07 22.27
N SER A 472 47.86 0.80 21.59
CA SER A 472 49.15 1.45 21.86
C SER A 472 49.09 2.97 21.66
N ILE A 473 48.42 3.43 20.60
CA ILE A 473 48.17 4.86 20.37
C ILE A 473 47.36 5.42 21.55
N ARG A 474 46.25 4.78 21.95
CA ARG A 474 45.41 5.19 23.07
C ARG A 474 46.18 5.27 24.38
N ASP A 475 46.98 4.26 24.70
CA ASP A 475 47.79 4.19 25.91
C ASP A 475 48.80 5.34 25.99
N SER A 476 49.35 5.75 24.83
CA SER A 476 50.30 6.87 24.73
C SER A 476 49.70 8.23 25.11
N TYR A 477 48.36 8.37 25.10
CA TYR A 477 47.64 9.60 25.43
C TYR A 477 46.82 9.49 26.73
N GLY A 478 46.99 8.41 27.49
CA GLY A 478 46.24 8.14 28.73
C GLY A 478 46.43 9.20 29.83
N GLU A 479 47.58 9.88 29.89
CA GLU A 479 47.88 10.91 30.91
C GLU A 479 47.05 12.20 30.75
N TYR A 480 46.47 12.43 29.58
CA TYR A 480 45.60 13.59 29.30
C TYR A 480 44.16 13.39 29.84
N LEU A 481 43.85 12.22 30.42
CA LEU A 481 42.61 11.91 31.14
C LEU A 481 42.76 12.24 32.64
N GLN A 482 42.68 13.51 33.03
CA GLN A 482 42.57 13.89 34.45
C GLN A 482 41.09 13.85 34.91
N PRO A 483 40.77 13.37 36.13
CA PRO A 483 39.38 13.13 36.56
C PRO A 483 38.52 14.39 36.80
N SER A 484 39.10 15.58 36.69
CA SER A 484 38.46 16.86 37.03
C SER A 484 37.88 17.62 35.84
N ASN A 485 38.10 17.15 34.61
CA ASN A 485 37.50 17.77 33.44
C ASN A 485 36.18 17.06 33.17
N VAL A 486 35.08 17.68 33.59
CA VAL A 486 33.76 17.37 33.04
C VAL A 486 33.90 17.49 31.54
N ILE A 487 33.89 16.35 30.85
CA ILE A 487 33.96 16.34 29.41
C ILE A 487 32.58 16.82 28.94
N ASP A 488 32.47 18.10 28.59
CA ASP A 488 31.36 18.62 27.77
C ASP A 488 31.53 18.04 26.35
N LEU A 489 31.31 16.73 26.23
CA LEU A 489 30.96 16.12 24.95
C LEU A 489 29.56 16.66 24.59
N PRO A 490 29.28 16.97 23.31
CA PRO A 490 28.00 17.50 22.88
C PRO A 490 26.98 16.36 22.91
N LEU A 491 26.54 16.02 24.11
CA LEU A 491 25.59 14.96 24.38
C LEU A 491 24.51 15.58 25.22
N GLY A 492 23.74 16.44 24.55
CA GLY A 492 22.49 16.95 25.05
C GLY A 492 21.55 15.79 25.32
N LEU A 493 21.55 15.34 26.58
CA LEU A 493 20.42 14.87 27.36
C LEU A 493 20.84 14.99 28.83
N THR A 494 20.53 16.12 29.49
CA THR A 494 20.53 16.11 30.95
C THR A 494 19.48 15.12 31.43
N ALA A 495 19.66 14.52 32.60
CA ALA A 495 18.74 13.52 33.16
C ALA A 495 17.28 14.03 33.31
N GLU A 496 17.07 15.33 33.24
CA GLU A 496 15.76 15.99 33.21
C GLU A 496 15.12 16.02 31.80
N GLN A 497 15.92 15.98 30.73
CA GLN A 497 15.44 15.88 29.33
C GLN A 497 15.13 14.45 28.91
N ALA A 498 15.69 13.43 29.59
CA ALA A 498 15.36 12.03 29.33
C ALA A 498 13.90 11.66 29.71
N ALA A 499 13.23 12.49 30.51
CA ALA A 499 11.80 12.35 30.82
C ALA A 499 10.88 13.06 29.81
N GLU A 500 11.40 13.94 28.96
CA GLU A 500 10.64 14.63 27.90
C GLU A 500 10.94 14.07 26.49
N TYR A 501 11.89 13.14 26.39
CA TYR A 501 12.37 12.57 25.12
C TYR A 501 11.57 11.36 24.59
N ASP A 502 10.51 10.95 25.30
CA ASP A 502 9.58 9.91 24.82
C ASP A 502 8.46 10.47 23.92
N HIS A 503 8.50 11.77 23.60
CA HIS A 503 7.45 12.42 22.83
C HIS A 503 7.87 13.16 21.56
N ARG A 504 9.14 13.14 21.17
CA ARG A 504 9.59 13.86 19.96
C ARG A 504 10.79 13.18 19.32
N GLN A 505 10.57 12.52 18.18
CA GLN A 505 11.44 12.53 17.00
C GLN A 505 10.92 11.58 15.92
N ASP A 506 10.25 12.14 14.91
CA ASP A 506 10.32 11.66 13.54
C ASP A 506 10.75 12.84 12.67
N GLY A 507 11.76 12.61 11.84
CA GLY A 507 12.28 13.57 10.87
C GLY A 507 13.68 14.08 11.19
N GLN A 508 14.64 13.64 10.37
CA GLN A 508 15.61 14.47 9.62
C GLN A 508 16.85 13.63 9.30
N GLY A 509 16.85 12.99 8.13
CA GLY A 509 18.07 12.87 7.33
C GLY A 509 18.12 14.04 6.33
N PRO A 510 19.30 14.64 6.10
CA PRO A 510 19.62 15.41 4.90
C PRO A 510 20.84 14.76 4.17
N PRO A 511 21.47 15.36 3.15
CA PRO A 511 20.97 16.06 1.94
C PRO A 511 21.77 15.70 0.65
N ASP A 512 21.16 15.86 -0.54
CA ASP A 512 21.63 16.42 -1.85
C ASP A 512 22.96 16.15 -2.58
N GLY A 513 22.88 16.24 -3.92
CA GLY A 513 23.93 16.76 -4.83
C GLY A 513 24.43 15.75 -5.88
N SER A 514 23.94 15.77 -7.14
CA SER A 514 24.37 16.58 -8.32
C SER A 514 25.53 15.92 -9.12
N ASN A 515 25.63 15.94 -10.46
CA ASN A 515 25.41 17.03 -11.42
C ASN A 515 25.46 16.58 -12.92
N ALA A 516 24.89 17.43 -13.82
CA ALA A 516 25.36 17.86 -15.18
C ALA A 516 25.42 16.86 -16.39
N MET A 517 25.24 17.17 -17.70
CA MET A 517 25.06 18.42 -18.49
C MET A 517 24.74 18.19 -20.01
N SER A 518 24.01 19.13 -20.64
CA SER A 518 24.14 19.74 -22.02
C SER A 518 23.90 18.90 -23.31
N ARG A 519 23.54 19.41 -24.53
CA ARG A 519 22.97 20.65 -25.14
C ARG A 519 22.69 20.34 -26.64
N SER A 520 21.75 21.09 -27.23
CA SER A 520 21.61 21.54 -28.65
C SER A 520 21.23 20.56 -29.79
N ALA A 521 20.15 20.95 -30.50
CA ALA A 521 19.87 20.70 -31.92
C ALA A 521 19.70 22.06 -32.62
N PRO A 522 19.77 22.15 -33.97
CA PRO A 522 18.53 22.49 -34.66
C PRO A 522 18.32 21.90 -36.08
N GLU A 523 17.03 21.88 -36.44
CA GLU A 523 16.41 22.11 -37.76
C GLU A 523 16.43 21.05 -38.88
N ALA A 524 15.21 20.71 -39.33
CA ALA A 524 14.94 20.18 -40.66
C ALA A 524 13.63 20.80 -41.22
N SER A 525 13.68 21.17 -42.49
CA SER A 525 12.60 21.74 -43.29
C SER A 525 12.09 20.73 -44.33
N GLY A 526 10.84 20.89 -44.79
CA GLY A 526 10.48 20.62 -46.19
C GLY A 526 9.66 19.36 -46.54
N VAL A 527 8.33 19.49 -46.40
CA VAL A 527 7.18 19.04 -47.23
C VAL A 527 7.42 18.17 -48.51
N GLN A 528 6.70 17.02 -48.65
CA GLN A 528 5.62 16.74 -49.65
C GLN A 528 5.37 15.23 -49.95
N ASN A 529 4.16 14.77 -49.58
CA ASN A 529 3.13 14.03 -50.35
C ASN A 529 3.47 12.94 -51.41
N LYS A 530 3.01 11.69 -51.15
CA LYS A 530 2.01 10.88 -51.91
C LYS A 530 2.31 9.36 -51.90
N GLY A 531 1.27 8.55 -51.67
CA GLY A 531 1.16 7.19 -52.24
C GLY A 531 0.64 6.11 -51.28
N LEU A 532 -0.64 5.73 -51.41
CA LEU A 532 -1.17 4.45 -50.91
C LEU A 532 -0.43 3.28 -51.57
N ILE A 533 0.25 2.44 -50.79
CA ILE A 533 0.44 1.01 -51.10
C ILE A 533 0.42 0.22 -49.78
N THR A 534 -0.43 -0.79 -49.73
CA THR A 534 -0.50 -1.84 -48.71
C THR A 534 0.80 -2.62 -48.61
N THR A 535 1.54 -2.50 -47.51
CA THR A 535 2.58 -3.45 -47.11
C THR A 535 2.78 -3.41 -45.60
N ALA A 536 2.88 -4.60 -45.01
CA ALA A 536 3.43 -4.98 -43.70
C ALA A 536 3.75 -3.86 -42.70
N VAL A 537 3.12 -3.94 -41.53
CA VAL A 537 3.49 -3.17 -40.33
C VAL A 537 5.00 -3.31 -40.07
N PRO A 538 5.79 -2.23 -40.09
CA PRO A 538 7.19 -2.28 -39.73
C PRO A 538 7.34 -2.44 -38.22
N SER A 539 8.20 -3.38 -37.85
CA SER A 539 8.82 -3.50 -36.53
C SER A 539 9.49 -2.18 -36.12
N GLY A 540 8.85 -1.43 -35.22
CA GLY A 540 9.38 -0.21 -34.61
C GLY A 540 9.04 -0.14 -33.13
N ASN A 541 10.07 -0.20 -32.29
CA ASN A 541 10.09 -0.01 -30.82
C ASN A 541 9.21 -0.94 -29.97
N THR A 542 9.50 -2.23 -30.04
CA THR A 542 9.02 -3.27 -29.11
C THR A 542 9.63 -3.20 -27.69
N ALA A 543 10.63 -2.35 -27.44
CA ALA A 543 11.27 -2.23 -26.11
C ALA A 543 10.48 -1.39 -25.09
N ALA A 544 9.63 -0.45 -25.55
CA ALA A 544 8.90 0.46 -24.65
C ALA A 544 7.53 -0.08 -24.17
N MET A 545 7.04 -1.18 -24.74
CA MET A 545 5.74 -1.79 -24.38
C MET A 545 5.85 -3.22 -23.83
N ALA A 546 7.08 -3.71 -23.62
CA ALA A 546 7.35 -4.99 -22.96
C ALA A 546 7.26 -4.92 -21.41
N GLN A 547 7.02 -3.73 -20.85
CA GLN A 547 6.68 -3.54 -19.44
C GLN A 547 5.16 -3.55 -19.24
N SER A 548 4.52 -4.73 -19.22
CA SER A 548 3.38 -4.88 -18.31
C SER A 548 3.68 -5.96 -17.28
N ALA A 549 3.96 -5.48 -16.08
CA ALA A 549 3.97 -6.27 -14.86
C ALA A 549 3.76 -5.37 -13.64
N LYS A 550 2.76 -4.46 -13.72
CA LYS A 550 1.95 -3.85 -12.64
C LYS A 550 1.33 -2.55 -13.17
N LEU A 551 0.05 -2.56 -13.51
CA LEU A 551 -0.71 -1.30 -13.63
C LEU A 551 -0.73 -0.69 -12.23
N LEU A 552 0.05 0.36 -11.98
CA LEU A 552 0.06 1.05 -10.68
C LEU A 552 -1.25 1.81 -10.51
N ASN A 553 -1.90 1.66 -9.36
CA ASN A 553 -3.12 2.40 -9.02
C ASN A 553 -2.77 3.76 -8.39
N GLN A 554 -2.12 4.63 -9.15
CA GLN A 554 -1.71 5.96 -8.67
C GLN A 554 -2.13 7.02 -9.67
N TRP A 555 -2.80 8.06 -9.17
CA TRP A 555 -3.15 9.25 -9.96
C TRP A 555 -1.95 10.18 -10.06
N THR A 556 -1.72 10.70 -11.26
CA THR A 556 -0.71 11.73 -11.53
C THR A 556 -1.39 12.97 -12.09
N ALA A 557 -1.07 14.14 -11.54
CA ALA A 557 -1.53 15.43 -12.03
C ALA A 557 -0.42 16.10 -12.86
N SER A 558 -0.74 16.50 -14.09
CA SER A 558 0.18 17.13 -15.02
C SER A 558 -0.41 18.44 -15.57
N PRO A 559 0.41 19.44 -15.93
CA PRO A 559 -0.14 20.68 -16.46
C PRO A 559 -0.79 20.51 -17.84
N ASP A 560 -1.93 21.16 -18.09
CA ASP A 560 -2.57 21.27 -19.41
C ASP A 560 -2.42 22.70 -19.97
N ASN A 561 -1.17 23.12 -20.14
CA ASN A 561 -0.84 24.51 -20.48
C ASN A 561 -1.25 24.91 -21.90
N GLU A 562 -1.29 23.96 -22.85
CA GLU A 562 -1.75 24.25 -24.22
C GLU A 562 -3.22 24.66 -24.24
N PHE A 563 -4.07 23.88 -23.58
CA PHE A 563 -5.49 24.20 -23.45
C PHE A 563 -5.70 25.49 -22.64
N ALA A 564 -4.99 25.64 -21.51
CA ALA A 564 -5.13 26.82 -20.65
C ALA A 564 -4.77 28.13 -21.39
N LYS A 565 -3.63 28.17 -22.09
CA LYS A 565 -3.20 29.35 -22.85
C LYS A 565 -4.23 29.74 -23.93
N LYS A 566 -4.77 28.76 -24.66
CA LYS A 566 -5.81 28.99 -25.67
C LYS A 566 -7.08 29.55 -25.03
N PHE A 567 -7.59 28.91 -23.98
CA PHE A 567 -8.78 29.35 -23.27
C PHE A 567 -8.66 30.79 -22.74
N PHE A 568 -7.54 31.13 -22.09
CA PHE A 568 -7.34 32.48 -21.56
C PHE A 568 -7.05 33.55 -22.62
N SER A 569 -6.61 33.18 -23.82
CA SER A 569 -6.47 34.13 -24.93
C SER A 569 -7.81 34.61 -25.49
N GLU A 570 -8.84 33.77 -25.38
CA GLU A 570 -10.20 34.03 -25.87
C GLU A 570 -11.14 34.51 -24.76
N ALA A 571 -10.88 34.12 -23.50
CA ALA A 571 -11.67 34.47 -22.35
C ALA A 571 -11.26 35.81 -21.72
N THR A 572 -12.23 36.67 -21.40
CA THR A 572 -11.99 38.00 -20.80
C THR A 572 -11.78 37.90 -19.27
N ARG A 573 -10.90 37.01 -18.79
CA ARG A 573 -10.64 36.90 -17.34
C ARG A 573 -9.54 37.86 -16.91
N ARG A 574 -9.90 38.90 -16.17
CA ARG A 574 -8.90 39.78 -15.51
C ARG A 574 -8.29 39.04 -14.34
N SER A 575 -6.97 39.18 -14.17
CA SER A 575 -6.21 38.67 -13.02
C SER A 575 -6.93 39.08 -11.73
N PRO A 576 -7.17 38.15 -10.77
CA PRO A 576 -7.67 38.51 -9.46
C PRO A 576 -6.61 39.39 -8.79
N VAL A 577 -6.79 40.71 -8.89
CA VAL A 577 -5.89 41.67 -8.26
C VAL A 577 -6.17 41.66 -6.77
N ASP A 578 -5.52 40.75 -6.05
CA ASP A 578 -5.41 40.86 -4.60
C ASP A 578 -3.92 40.88 -4.24
N ARG A 579 -3.35 42.09 -4.24
CA ARG A 579 -2.00 42.35 -3.73
C ARG A 579 -2.07 42.19 -2.21
N ARG A 580 -1.45 41.15 -1.67
CA ARG A 580 -1.38 40.94 -0.23
C ARG A 580 -0.02 40.46 0.25
N GLN A 581 0.18 40.66 1.55
CA GLN A 581 1.46 40.84 2.23
C GLN A 581 2.25 39.52 2.27
N LEU A 582 3.50 39.60 1.83
CA LEU A 582 4.51 38.59 2.16
C LEU A 582 5.44 39.17 3.21
N CYS A 583 5.86 38.35 4.17
CA CYS A 583 6.98 38.73 5.05
C CYS A 583 8.29 38.70 4.26
N ASP A 584 9.33 39.36 4.80
CA ASP A 584 10.64 39.45 4.16
C ASP A 584 11.29 38.09 3.84
N SER A 585 10.95 37.06 4.60
CA SER A 585 11.43 35.69 4.35
C SER A 585 10.71 35.05 3.18
N CYS A 586 9.38 35.18 3.11
CA CYS A 586 8.57 34.62 2.03
C CYS A 586 8.75 35.34 0.70
N SER A 587 8.97 36.66 0.70
CA SER A 587 9.23 37.43 -0.52
C SER A 587 10.57 37.09 -1.20
N ARG A 588 11.51 36.51 -0.45
CA ARG A 588 12.82 36.06 -0.97
C ARG A 588 12.81 34.62 -1.48
N LEU A 589 11.71 33.87 -1.30
CA LEU A 589 11.63 32.49 -1.76
C LEU A 589 11.50 32.44 -3.28
N ARG A 590 12.35 31.63 -3.92
CA ARG A 590 12.36 31.44 -5.37
C ARG A 590 11.63 30.15 -5.77
N ILE A 591 10.36 30.05 -5.41
CA ILE A 591 9.54 28.84 -5.61
C ILE A 591 9.39 28.51 -7.11
N TRP A 592 9.49 29.51 -7.99
CA TRP A 592 9.49 29.34 -9.44
C TRP A 592 10.75 28.65 -10.02
N GLU A 593 11.76 28.31 -9.23
CA GLU A 593 12.87 27.47 -9.70
C GLU A 593 12.49 25.97 -9.68
N PRO A 594 12.84 25.15 -10.71
CA PRO A 594 12.44 23.74 -10.83
C PRO A 594 12.86 22.82 -9.67
N ASN A 595 13.80 23.27 -8.84
CA ASN A 595 14.34 22.52 -7.70
C ASN A 595 14.12 23.23 -6.37
N ALA A 596 13.20 24.21 -6.32
CA ALA A 596 12.96 24.99 -5.13
C ALA A 596 12.48 24.12 -3.96
N THR A 597 12.98 24.42 -2.77
CA THR A 597 12.53 23.82 -1.52
C THR A 597 12.02 24.90 -0.58
N VAL A 598 10.94 24.61 0.13
CA VAL A 598 10.40 25.46 1.18
C VAL A 598 10.50 24.68 2.48
N SER A 599 11.16 25.23 3.48
CA SER A 599 11.17 24.62 4.81
C SER A 599 11.05 25.66 5.93
N GLY A 600 10.57 25.20 7.08
CA GLY A 600 10.47 26.02 8.28
C GLY A 600 9.67 25.35 9.39
N ILE A 601 9.85 25.82 10.61
CA ILE A 601 9.12 25.31 11.78
C ILE A 601 7.68 25.82 11.73
N MET A 602 6.73 24.92 12.00
CA MET A 602 5.30 25.20 11.94
C MET A 602 4.86 26.40 12.79
N ARG A 603 5.35 26.52 14.02
CA ARG A 603 5.12 27.67 14.91
C ARG A 603 5.53 29.00 14.26
N ASP A 604 6.62 29.01 13.50
CA ASP A 604 7.10 30.24 12.86
C ASP A 604 6.18 30.68 11.72
N PHE A 605 5.61 29.73 10.97
CA PHE A 605 4.56 30.05 10.01
C PHE A 605 3.29 30.53 10.72
N GLY A 606 2.89 29.89 11.82
CA GLY A 606 1.72 30.27 12.62
C GLY A 606 1.82 31.69 13.20
N THR A 607 2.97 32.07 13.76
CA THR A 607 3.20 33.42 14.31
C THR A 607 3.10 34.53 13.24
N ARG A 608 3.42 34.20 11.98
CA ARG A 608 3.36 35.14 10.84
C ARG A 608 2.11 35.00 9.99
N ALA A 609 1.23 34.03 10.27
CA ALA A 609 0.05 33.73 9.47
C ALA A 609 -0.93 34.92 9.36
N SER A 610 -1.00 35.78 10.37
CA SER A 610 -1.88 36.96 10.35
C SER A 610 -1.38 38.10 9.45
N VAL A 611 -0.11 38.10 9.05
CA VAL A 611 0.55 39.18 8.31
C VAL A 611 1.25 38.70 7.02
N CYS A 612 1.24 37.40 6.75
CA CYS A 612 1.83 36.82 5.55
C CYS A 612 0.97 35.68 4.98
N ASP A 613 0.48 35.85 3.76
CA ASP A 613 -0.44 34.88 3.14
C ASP A 613 0.24 33.53 2.88
N LEU A 614 1.51 33.52 2.47
CA LEU A 614 2.25 32.27 2.27
C LEU A 614 2.50 31.55 3.59
N CYS A 615 2.80 32.28 4.68
CA CYS A 615 2.92 31.67 6.01
C CYS A 615 1.56 31.10 6.47
N ASN A 616 0.45 31.82 6.24
CA ASN A 616 -0.89 31.35 6.56
C ASN A 616 -1.25 30.07 5.80
N LEU A 617 -0.99 30.06 4.48
CA LEU A 617 -1.24 28.91 3.62
C LEU A 617 -0.44 27.69 4.10
N LEU A 618 0.88 27.86 4.31
CA LEU A 618 1.75 26.78 4.78
C LEU A 618 1.30 26.28 6.15
N TYR A 619 0.93 27.16 7.07
CA TYR A 619 0.47 26.79 8.41
C TYR A 619 -0.85 25.99 8.37
N VAL A 620 -1.88 26.49 7.68
CA VAL A 620 -3.19 25.83 7.64
C VAL A 620 -3.13 24.48 6.92
N VAL A 621 -2.44 24.40 5.77
CA VAL A 621 -2.29 23.13 5.04
C VAL A 621 -1.55 22.12 5.89
N SER A 622 -0.50 22.55 6.57
CA SER A 622 0.30 21.68 7.43
C SER A 622 -0.47 21.16 8.64
N GLN A 623 -1.33 21.97 9.27
CA GLN A 623 -2.22 21.50 10.33
C GLN A 623 -3.18 20.42 9.82
N ARG A 624 -3.71 20.55 8.60
CA ARG A 624 -4.64 19.56 8.01
C ARG A 624 -3.98 18.22 7.70
N ILE A 625 -2.70 18.22 7.34
CA ILE A 625 -1.93 16.98 7.16
C ILE A 625 -1.41 16.41 8.49
N GLY A 626 -1.75 17.02 9.62
CA GLY A 626 -1.47 16.50 10.97
C GLY A 626 -0.12 16.92 11.56
N LEU A 627 0.58 17.89 10.96
CA LEU A 627 1.84 18.42 11.51
C LEU A 627 1.58 19.24 12.79
N GLN A 628 2.35 18.95 13.82
CA GLN A 628 2.33 19.66 15.11
C GLN A 628 3.12 20.98 15.02
N GLU A 629 2.85 21.93 15.93
CA GLU A 629 3.47 23.27 15.90
C GLU A 629 5.00 23.28 15.99
N ASP A 630 5.60 22.27 16.62
CA ASP A 630 7.04 22.12 16.78
C ASP A 630 7.72 21.34 15.66
N GLN A 631 6.95 20.75 14.73
CA GLN A 631 7.48 20.02 13.59
C GLN A 631 7.91 20.96 12.46
N GLU A 632 8.91 20.54 11.69
CA GLU A 632 9.38 21.26 10.50
C GLU A 632 8.62 20.81 9.27
N LEU A 633 7.98 21.75 8.59
CA LEU A 633 7.45 21.52 7.25
C LEU A 633 8.62 21.52 6.27
N ARG A 634 8.75 20.47 5.44
CA ARG A 634 9.70 20.41 4.33
C ARG A 634 8.99 20.07 3.04
N CYS A 635 9.09 20.96 2.06
CA CYS A 635 8.46 20.80 0.77
C CYS A 635 9.50 20.94 -0.34
N ALA A 636 9.40 20.13 -1.38
CA ALA A 636 10.20 20.27 -2.59
C ALA A 636 9.30 20.40 -3.81
N ARG A 637 9.67 21.26 -4.75
CA ARG A 637 8.93 21.42 -5.99
C ARG A 637 9.11 20.21 -6.89
N ASN A 638 7.99 19.75 -7.46
CA ASN A 638 7.93 18.73 -8.49
C ASN A 638 6.97 19.20 -9.60
N GLY A 639 7.52 19.80 -10.66
CA GLY A 639 6.73 20.38 -11.75
C GLY A 639 5.76 21.46 -11.23
N PRO A 640 4.44 21.27 -11.35
CA PRO A 640 3.43 22.23 -10.92
C PRO A 640 3.03 22.11 -9.44
N THR A 641 3.62 21.22 -8.65
CA THR A 641 3.25 21.01 -7.24
C THR A 641 4.44 21.21 -6.29
N LEU A 642 4.14 21.50 -5.03
CA LEU A 642 5.09 21.35 -3.92
C LEU A 642 4.70 20.10 -3.12
N ASN A 643 5.65 19.19 -3.00
CA ASN A 643 5.46 17.88 -2.41
C ASN A 643 6.12 17.81 -1.05
N LEU A 644 5.43 17.20 -0.08
CA LEU A 644 5.91 17.03 1.28
C LEU A 644 7.08 16.03 1.32
N ASP A 645 8.11 16.34 2.10
CA ASP A 645 9.28 15.48 2.35
C ASP A 645 10.08 15.06 1.10
N GLY A 646 10.00 15.86 0.03
CA GLY A 646 10.77 15.66 -1.20
C GLY A 646 9.91 15.53 -2.44
N ARG A 647 10.53 15.28 -3.61
CA ARG A 647 9.81 15.27 -4.90
C ARG A 647 8.87 14.10 -5.08
N ASP A 648 9.21 12.94 -4.51
CA ASP A 648 8.43 11.71 -4.61
C ASP A 648 7.36 11.61 -3.51
N GLY A 649 7.33 12.55 -2.57
CA GLY A 649 6.29 12.61 -1.54
C GLY A 649 4.96 13.16 -2.06
N PRO A 650 3.91 13.16 -1.23
CA PRO A 650 2.58 13.58 -1.65
C PRO A 650 2.54 15.10 -1.94
N PRO A 651 1.85 15.53 -3.01
CA PRO A 651 1.67 16.94 -3.31
C PRO A 651 0.75 17.59 -2.26
N ILE A 652 1.14 18.76 -1.75
CA ILE A 652 0.37 19.50 -0.73
C ILE A 652 0.00 20.93 -1.16
N LEU A 653 0.72 21.51 -2.12
CA LEU A 653 0.38 22.78 -2.75
C LEU A 653 0.47 22.68 -4.28
N SER A 654 -0.30 23.52 -4.97
CA SER A 654 -0.32 23.65 -6.43
C SER A 654 0.16 25.05 -6.84
N LEU A 655 0.94 25.12 -7.91
CA LEU A 655 1.57 26.33 -8.43
C LEU A 655 0.91 26.74 -9.75
N PHE A 656 0.65 28.04 -9.91
CA PHE A 656 0.03 28.62 -11.10
C PHE A 656 0.83 29.82 -11.61
N SER A 657 0.91 29.95 -12.93
CA SER A 657 1.49 31.10 -13.62
C SER A 657 0.39 31.92 -14.29
N ASP A 658 0.55 33.25 -14.26
CA ASP A 658 -0.41 34.16 -14.89
C ASP A 658 -0.47 33.91 -16.41
N PRO A 659 -1.67 33.68 -16.99
CA PRO A 659 -1.82 33.46 -18.43
C PRO A 659 -1.30 34.59 -19.33
N ALA A 660 -1.17 35.82 -18.81
CA ALA A 660 -0.67 36.96 -19.56
C ALA A 660 0.87 36.96 -19.72
N PHE A 661 1.59 36.06 -19.05
CA PHE A 661 3.05 36.06 -19.01
C PHE A 661 3.62 34.72 -19.50
N ASP A 662 4.38 34.75 -20.60
CA ASP A 662 5.05 33.56 -21.14
C ASP A 662 6.54 33.60 -20.77
N ALA A 663 6.88 33.08 -19.58
CA ALA A 663 8.26 32.95 -19.11
C ALA A 663 8.79 31.53 -19.35
N HIS A 664 9.95 31.41 -19.99
CA HIS A 664 10.65 30.12 -20.18
C HIS A 664 10.88 29.37 -18.85
N ASP A 665 11.09 30.09 -17.75
CA ASP A 665 11.35 29.49 -16.42
C ASP A 665 10.10 28.89 -15.74
N LEU A 666 8.89 29.11 -16.30
CA LEU A 666 7.61 28.65 -15.75
C LEU A 666 6.94 27.55 -16.58
N GLU A 667 7.59 26.99 -17.60
CA GLU A 667 6.99 26.00 -18.52
C GLU A 667 6.38 24.77 -17.83
N SER A 668 6.91 24.38 -16.66
CA SER A 668 6.44 23.24 -15.86
C SER A 668 5.35 23.59 -14.82
N VAL A 669 4.98 24.87 -14.69
CA VAL A 669 3.92 25.36 -13.78
C VAL A 669 2.59 25.39 -14.54
N GLN A 670 1.48 25.14 -13.85
CA GLN A 670 0.16 25.25 -14.47
C GLN A 670 -0.16 26.70 -14.86
N VAL A 671 -0.59 26.95 -16.09
CA VAL A 671 -1.10 28.27 -16.51
C VAL A 671 -2.53 28.41 -16.01
N GLY A 672 -2.83 29.52 -15.31
CA GLY A 672 -4.17 29.81 -14.81
C GLY A 672 -4.18 30.47 -13.43
N TYR A 673 -5.30 30.34 -12.72
CA TYR A 673 -5.49 30.93 -11.41
C TYR A 673 -5.90 29.86 -10.39
N PRO A 674 -5.49 30.00 -9.11
CA PRO A 674 -5.85 29.04 -8.07
C PRO A 674 -7.34 29.07 -7.73
N THR A 675 -8.00 30.21 -7.92
CA THR A 675 -9.41 30.42 -7.56
C THR A 675 -10.36 29.92 -8.64
N LEU A 676 -11.27 29.03 -8.24
CA LEU A 676 -12.35 28.53 -9.08
C LEU A 676 -13.34 29.66 -9.44
N SER A 677 -13.92 29.57 -10.62
CA SER A 677 -15.01 30.46 -11.02
C SER A 677 -16.25 30.20 -10.14
N PRO A 678 -17.04 31.22 -9.76
CA PRO A 678 -18.25 31.00 -8.95
C PRO A 678 -19.21 30.00 -9.62
N PRO A 679 -19.95 29.20 -8.84
CA PRO A 679 -20.67 28.04 -9.36
C PRO A 679 -21.63 28.30 -10.52
N GLU A 680 -22.29 29.46 -10.52
CA GLU A 680 -23.30 29.85 -11.51
C GLU A 680 -22.79 30.96 -12.45
N SER A 681 -21.48 31.22 -12.45
CA SER A 681 -20.89 32.28 -13.27
C SER A 681 -20.87 31.91 -14.76
N PRO A 682 -21.10 32.89 -15.66
CA PRO A 682 -20.96 32.67 -17.10
C PRO A 682 -19.58 32.12 -17.50
N GLU A 683 -18.52 32.54 -16.81
CA GLU A 683 -17.14 32.10 -17.07
C GLU A 683 -16.94 30.61 -16.80
N ARG A 684 -17.61 30.07 -15.78
CA ARG A 684 -17.57 28.63 -15.47
C ARG A 684 -18.24 27.81 -16.59
N TYR A 685 -19.40 28.27 -17.05
CA TYR A 685 -20.10 27.60 -18.16
C TYR A 685 -19.37 27.74 -19.50
N GLN A 686 -18.63 28.84 -19.72
CA GLN A 686 -17.74 28.98 -20.87
C GLN A 686 -16.64 27.92 -20.88
N LEU A 687 -16.05 27.59 -19.72
CA LEU A 687 -15.08 26.49 -19.62
C LEU A 687 -15.71 25.14 -20.01
N PHE A 688 -16.92 24.85 -19.54
CA PHE A 688 -17.61 23.60 -19.89
C PHE A 688 -17.94 23.54 -21.38
N GLN A 689 -18.39 24.65 -21.97
CA GLN A 689 -18.63 24.77 -23.40
C GLN A 689 -17.35 24.58 -24.21
N GLU A 690 -16.21 25.10 -23.72
CA GLU A 690 -14.93 24.94 -24.39
C GLU A 690 -14.41 23.50 -24.32
N TRP A 691 -14.54 22.82 -23.17
CA TRP A 691 -14.23 21.39 -23.08
C TRP A 691 -15.06 20.55 -24.07
N LEU A 692 -16.35 20.85 -24.20
CA LEU A 692 -17.21 20.23 -25.20
C LEU A 692 -16.73 20.54 -26.63
N ARG A 693 -16.41 21.80 -26.93
CA ARG A 693 -15.94 22.25 -28.25
C ARG A 693 -14.62 21.59 -28.65
N VAL A 694 -13.61 21.58 -27.77
CA VAL A 694 -12.32 20.93 -28.01
C VAL A 694 -12.51 19.42 -28.18
N CYS A 695 -13.34 18.79 -27.36
CA CYS A 695 -13.64 17.38 -27.49
C CYS A 695 -14.28 17.03 -28.85
N ASP A 696 -15.20 17.88 -29.33
CA ASP A 696 -15.83 17.71 -30.64
C ASP A 696 -14.86 17.95 -31.80
N THR A 697 -14.01 18.97 -31.71
CA THR A 697 -13.22 19.45 -32.87
C THR A 697 -11.81 18.86 -32.94
N GLU A 698 -11.23 18.48 -31.81
CA GLU A 698 -9.79 18.13 -31.71
C GLU A 698 -9.57 16.67 -31.29
N HIS A 699 -10.46 16.08 -30.47
CA HIS A 699 -10.28 14.70 -29.99
C HIS A 699 -10.87 13.62 -30.92
N GLY A 700 -11.60 14.00 -31.97
CA GLY A 700 -12.29 13.04 -32.85
C GLY A 700 -13.44 12.28 -32.16
N HIS A 701 -13.96 12.82 -31.04
CA HIS A 701 -15.11 12.25 -30.33
C HIS A 701 -16.45 12.81 -30.83
N ALA A 702 -16.41 13.80 -31.72
CA ALA A 702 -17.62 14.21 -32.42
C ALA A 702 -18.24 12.99 -33.11
N GLN A 703 -19.57 12.93 -33.13
CA GLN A 703 -20.25 11.97 -33.97
C GLN A 703 -19.88 12.28 -35.44
N GLU A 704 -18.90 11.58 -36.01
CA GLU A 704 -19.10 11.16 -37.38
C GLU A 704 -20.32 10.24 -37.30
N ILE A 705 -21.43 10.71 -37.84
CA ILE A 705 -22.56 9.86 -38.21
C ILE A 705 -21.97 8.89 -39.23
N SER A 706 -21.37 7.80 -38.76
CA SER A 706 -20.71 6.83 -39.61
C SER A 706 -21.73 6.41 -40.65
N SER A 707 -21.34 6.62 -41.89
CA SER A 707 -22.09 6.39 -43.11
C SER A 707 -22.32 4.88 -43.30
N GLY A 708 -23.18 4.32 -42.44
CA GLY A 708 -23.37 2.89 -42.24
C GLY A 708 -24.70 2.57 -41.56
N GLY A 709 -25.80 3.18 -42.01
CA GLY A 709 -27.15 2.61 -42.01
C GLY A 709 -27.87 2.24 -40.69
N CYS A 710 -27.27 2.32 -39.49
CA CYS A 710 -27.97 1.97 -38.26
C CYS A 710 -28.33 3.24 -37.46
N ALA A 711 -29.61 3.56 -37.41
CA ALA A 711 -30.11 4.77 -36.78
C ALA A 711 -29.92 4.73 -35.24
N VAL A 712 -29.50 5.84 -34.62
CA VAL A 712 -29.31 5.94 -33.17
C VAL A 712 -30.65 5.80 -32.47
N GLN A 713 -30.77 4.79 -31.59
CA GLN A 713 -32.00 4.55 -30.86
C GLN A 713 -32.11 5.50 -29.66
N MET A 714 -33.05 6.44 -29.73
CA MET A 714 -33.28 7.47 -28.70
C MET A 714 -33.94 6.88 -27.44
N PRO A 715 -33.71 7.44 -26.24
CA PRO A 715 -34.51 7.13 -25.06
C PRO A 715 -35.99 7.33 -25.35
N THR A 716 -36.85 6.54 -24.70
CA THR A 716 -38.30 6.59 -24.95
C THR A 716 -38.88 7.96 -24.57
N ARG A 717 -38.29 8.61 -23.56
CA ARG A 717 -38.72 9.92 -23.03
C ARG A 717 -37.51 10.77 -22.68
N LEU A 718 -37.63 12.08 -22.91
CA LEU A 718 -36.67 13.10 -22.48
C LEU A 718 -37.41 14.29 -21.88
N ILE A 719 -36.75 15.02 -20.98
CA ILE A 719 -37.23 16.29 -20.45
C ILE A 719 -36.77 17.38 -21.42
N HIS A 720 -37.71 18.08 -22.05
CA HIS A 720 -37.41 19.31 -22.78
C HIS A 720 -37.25 20.46 -21.77
N VAL A 721 -36.05 21.03 -21.66
CA VAL A 721 -35.74 21.98 -20.57
C VAL A 721 -36.12 23.43 -20.84
N GLY A 722 -36.50 23.83 -22.07
CA GLY A 722 -37.02 25.17 -22.39
C GLY A 722 -36.23 26.39 -21.85
N GLU A 723 -36.76 27.59 -22.00
CA GLU A 723 -36.22 28.79 -21.32
C GLU A 723 -36.85 28.98 -19.94
N SER A 724 -38.15 28.71 -19.81
CA SER A 724 -38.93 28.99 -18.59
C SER A 724 -39.81 27.85 -18.08
N SER A 725 -39.93 26.74 -18.81
CA SER A 725 -40.71 25.57 -18.39
C SER A 725 -40.06 24.27 -18.86
N GLU A 726 -40.31 23.19 -18.11
CA GLU A 726 -39.83 21.85 -18.41
C GLU A 726 -41.01 20.87 -18.54
N HIS A 727 -40.97 19.98 -19.54
CA HIS A 727 -42.00 18.95 -19.72
C HIS A 727 -41.40 17.69 -20.34
N LEU A 728 -42.11 16.57 -20.21
CA LEU A 728 -41.71 15.27 -20.71
C LEU A 728 -42.17 15.09 -22.16
N GLU A 729 -41.25 14.76 -23.06
CA GLU A 729 -41.54 14.50 -24.47
C GLU A 729 -41.25 13.02 -24.80
N ASP A 730 -42.20 12.36 -25.46
CA ASP A 730 -42.10 10.96 -25.88
C ASP A 730 -41.46 10.85 -27.28
N PHE A 731 -40.45 9.99 -27.44
CA PHE A 731 -39.79 9.70 -28.70
C PHE A 731 -40.08 8.26 -29.14
N LYS A 732 -40.68 8.10 -30.32
CA LYS A 732 -41.08 6.80 -30.88
C LYS A 732 -40.13 6.27 -31.96
N ASP A 733 -39.29 7.12 -32.54
CA ASP A 733 -38.41 6.79 -33.67
C ASP A 733 -36.95 7.21 -33.42
N SER A 734 -36.06 6.71 -34.27
CA SER A 734 -34.65 7.10 -34.31
C SER A 734 -34.52 8.56 -34.75
N GLY A 735 -33.74 9.34 -34.01
CA GLY A 735 -33.53 10.77 -34.26
C GLY A 735 -32.09 11.19 -33.98
N ASN A 736 -31.75 12.44 -34.30
CA ASN A 736 -30.41 13.01 -34.08
C ASN A 736 -30.47 14.19 -33.10
N LEU A 737 -31.09 13.97 -31.93
CA LEU A 737 -31.21 14.99 -30.90
C LEU A 737 -30.06 14.89 -29.90
N ARG A 738 -29.51 16.05 -29.52
CA ARG A 738 -28.55 16.14 -28.43
C ARG A 738 -29.30 16.26 -27.11
N TYR A 739 -28.99 15.38 -26.18
CA TYR A 739 -29.48 15.43 -24.80
C TYR A 739 -28.32 15.21 -23.83
N LEU A 740 -28.49 15.71 -22.60
CA LEU A 740 -27.63 15.37 -21.47
C LEU A 740 -28.28 14.29 -20.63
N ALA A 741 -27.50 13.48 -19.93
CA ALA A 741 -28.01 12.52 -18.94
C ALA A 741 -27.55 12.92 -17.53
N LEU A 742 -28.38 12.72 -16.50
CA LEU A 742 -28.01 12.94 -15.10
C LEU A 742 -27.70 11.62 -14.40
N SER A 743 -26.47 11.47 -13.89
CA SER A 743 -26.06 10.43 -12.95
C SER A 743 -26.12 10.97 -11.52
N HIS A 744 -26.92 10.37 -10.64
CA HIS A 744 -27.14 10.87 -9.28
C HIS A 744 -27.52 9.80 -8.24
N CYS A 745 -27.36 10.14 -6.96
CA CYS A 745 -27.82 9.31 -5.84
C CYS A 745 -29.25 9.65 -5.44
N TRP A 746 -30.13 8.64 -5.36
CA TRP A 746 -31.53 8.84 -4.97
C TRP A 746 -31.68 9.17 -3.46
N GLY A 747 -30.82 8.60 -2.60
CA GLY A 747 -30.84 8.87 -1.17
C GLY A 747 -31.98 8.21 -0.38
N GLY A 748 -32.72 7.26 -0.96
CA GLY A 748 -33.87 6.59 -0.34
C GLY A 748 -35.15 6.81 -1.13
N SER A 749 -36.24 7.22 -0.45
CA SER A 749 -37.52 7.53 -1.10
C SER A 749 -37.44 8.84 -1.90
N MET A 750 -37.81 8.78 -3.17
CA MET A 750 -37.77 9.96 -4.04
C MET A 750 -39.01 10.84 -3.85
N SER A 751 -38.79 12.16 -3.77
CA SER A 751 -39.89 13.13 -3.57
C SER A 751 -40.75 13.33 -4.81
N LEU A 752 -40.18 13.22 -6.01
CA LEU A 752 -40.88 13.36 -7.28
C LEU A 752 -40.38 12.31 -8.29
N SER A 753 -41.28 11.49 -8.80
CA SER A 753 -41.00 10.49 -9.82
C SER A 753 -42.21 10.30 -10.75
N THR A 754 -41.97 9.79 -11.95
CA THR A 754 -43.03 9.52 -12.91
C THR A 754 -43.73 8.22 -12.55
N LEU A 755 -45.05 8.30 -12.39
CA LEU A 755 -45.96 7.22 -12.13
C LEU A 755 -47.03 7.19 -13.22
N THR A 756 -47.69 6.06 -13.36
CA THR A 756 -48.80 5.89 -14.31
C THR A 756 -49.91 6.94 -14.08
N SER A 757 -50.07 7.43 -12.85
CA SER A 757 -51.06 8.44 -12.47
C SER A 757 -50.69 9.89 -12.82
N ASN A 758 -49.41 10.22 -12.99
CA ASN A 758 -48.95 11.62 -13.17
C ASN A 758 -48.22 11.87 -14.50
N ILE A 759 -47.99 10.85 -15.32
CA ILE A 759 -47.27 10.97 -16.59
C ILE A 759 -47.89 12.00 -17.55
N ASP A 760 -49.22 12.05 -17.66
CA ASP A 760 -49.91 13.02 -18.53
C ASP A 760 -49.78 14.45 -18.02
N GLN A 761 -49.65 14.64 -16.70
CA GLN A 761 -49.32 15.95 -16.14
C GLN A 761 -47.90 16.35 -16.55
N PHE A 762 -46.92 15.47 -16.38
CA PHE A 762 -45.52 15.76 -16.72
C PHE A 762 -45.29 15.98 -18.22
N ARG A 763 -46.11 15.38 -19.10
CA ARG A 763 -46.11 15.70 -20.54
C ARG A 763 -46.48 17.15 -20.85
N ASN A 764 -47.31 17.76 -20.02
CA ASN A 764 -47.68 19.17 -20.16
C ASN A 764 -46.67 20.07 -19.47
N GLU A 765 -46.39 19.82 -18.19
CA GLU A 765 -45.46 20.60 -17.38
C GLU A 765 -45.01 19.82 -16.14
N ILE A 766 -43.72 19.87 -15.86
CA ILE A 766 -43.13 19.34 -14.63
C ILE A 766 -43.04 20.49 -13.62
N PRO A 767 -43.66 20.38 -12.42
CA PRO A 767 -43.62 21.46 -11.44
C PRO A 767 -42.20 21.73 -10.92
N HIS A 768 -41.56 22.81 -11.38
CA HIS A 768 -40.16 23.13 -11.06
C HIS A 768 -39.88 23.18 -9.55
N GLU A 769 -40.78 23.78 -8.77
CA GLU A 769 -40.63 23.93 -7.32
C GLU A 769 -40.68 22.61 -6.54
N GLN A 770 -41.26 21.56 -7.13
CA GLN A 770 -41.33 20.23 -6.52
C GLN A 770 -40.11 19.35 -6.88
N LEU A 771 -39.28 19.80 -7.82
CA LEU A 771 -38.09 19.07 -8.21
C LEU A 771 -37.06 19.08 -7.07
N PRO A 772 -36.41 17.94 -6.79
CA PRO A 772 -35.22 17.90 -5.96
C PRO A 772 -34.16 18.89 -6.43
N LEU A 773 -33.34 19.39 -5.51
CA LEU A 773 -32.32 20.40 -5.83
C LEU A 773 -31.35 19.93 -6.93
N ASN A 774 -30.92 18.66 -6.93
CA ASN A 774 -30.06 18.12 -8.00
C ASN A 774 -30.74 18.22 -9.38
N PHE A 775 -32.06 18.09 -9.45
CA PHE A 775 -32.77 18.10 -10.74
C PHE A 775 -32.89 19.53 -11.26
N GLN A 776 -33.22 20.47 -10.36
CA GLN A 776 -33.23 21.90 -10.68
C GLN A 776 -31.86 22.36 -11.19
N GLU A 777 -30.79 21.95 -10.51
CA GLU A 777 -29.43 22.29 -10.89
C GLU A 777 -29.00 21.63 -12.21
N ALA A 778 -29.36 20.37 -12.46
CA ALA A 778 -29.11 19.70 -13.74
C ALA A 778 -29.82 20.40 -14.90
N ILE A 779 -31.05 20.87 -14.70
CA ILE A 779 -31.78 21.69 -15.68
C ILE A 779 -31.04 23.00 -15.95
N ARG A 780 -30.56 23.69 -14.91
CA ARG A 780 -29.78 24.94 -15.07
C ARG A 780 -28.51 24.71 -15.88
N VAL A 781 -27.73 23.66 -15.58
CA VAL A 781 -26.53 23.31 -16.36
C VAL A 781 -26.90 23.01 -17.81
N THR A 782 -27.96 22.24 -18.03
CA THR A 782 -28.42 21.87 -19.38
C THR A 782 -28.76 23.11 -20.22
N ARG A 783 -29.51 24.06 -19.64
CA ARG A 783 -29.81 25.36 -20.25
C ARG A 783 -28.55 26.19 -20.53
N ALA A 784 -27.63 26.27 -19.57
CA ALA A 784 -26.38 27.02 -19.72
C ALA A 784 -25.47 26.45 -20.82
N LEU A 785 -25.48 25.13 -21.02
CA LEU A 785 -24.78 24.45 -22.12
C LEU A 785 -25.52 24.53 -23.46
N LYS A 786 -26.69 25.18 -23.51
CA LYS A 786 -27.54 25.34 -24.69
C LYS A 786 -27.96 24.00 -25.32
N ILE A 787 -28.20 23.00 -24.49
CA ILE A 787 -28.75 21.70 -24.91
C ILE A 787 -30.24 21.67 -24.54
N PRO A 788 -31.15 21.29 -25.45
CA PRO A 788 -32.59 21.40 -25.19
C PRO A 788 -33.17 20.26 -24.37
N TYR A 789 -32.45 19.14 -24.24
CA TYR A 789 -32.97 17.91 -23.63
C TYR A 789 -32.11 17.38 -22.50
N LEU A 790 -32.78 16.85 -21.46
CA LEU A 790 -32.17 16.20 -20.30
C LEU A 790 -32.87 14.85 -20.04
N TRP A 791 -32.09 13.84 -19.68
CA TRP A 791 -32.60 12.55 -19.23
C TRP A 791 -32.31 12.36 -17.74
N ILE A 792 -33.34 12.01 -16.97
CA ILE A 792 -33.26 11.66 -15.54
C ILE A 792 -34.09 10.40 -15.35
N ASP A 793 -33.48 9.32 -14.84
CA ASP A 793 -34.08 7.99 -14.68
C ASP A 793 -35.48 8.02 -14.03
N SER A 794 -35.61 8.75 -12.93
CA SER A 794 -36.85 8.81 -12.16
C SER A 794 -38.00 9.56 -12.81
N LEU A 795 -37.70 10.41 -13.79
CA LEU A 795 -38.68 11.19 -14.53
C LEU A 795 -38.93 10.61 -15.93
N CYS A 796 -37.93 9.98 -16.53
CA CYS A 796 -38.02 9.41 -17.88
C CYS A 796 -38.45 7.94 -17.88
N ILE A 797 -38.51 7.28 -16.72
CA ILE A 797 -38.98 5.90 -16.53
C ILE A 797 -40.22 5.91 -15.62
N ILE A 798 -41.23 5.12 -15.96
CA ILE A 798 -42.44 4.97 -15.16
C ILE A 798 -42.15 3.99 -14.02
N GLN A 799 -42.09 4.48 -12.78
CA GLN A 799 -41.56 3.70 -11.64
C GLN A 799 -42.51 2.60 -11.13
N ASP A 800 -43.82 2.75 -11.35
CA ASP A 800 -44.84 1.79 -10.95
C ASP A 800 -45.28 0.82 -12.07
N ASP A 801 -44.62 0.86 -13.23
CA ASP A 801 -44.84 -0.07 -14.35
C ASP A 801 -43.63 -1.01 -14.51
N PRO A 802 -43.74 -2.29 -14.08
CA PRO A 802 -42.65 -3.26 -14.17
C PRO A 802 -42.17 -3.56 -15.61
N GLU A 803 -43.03 -3.43 -16.62
CA GLU A 803 -42.68 -3.68 -18.02
C GLU A 803 -41.94 -2.48 -18.62
N ASP A 804 -42.36 -1.25 -18.31
CA ASP A 804 -41.62 -0.04 -18.68
C ASP A 804 -40.26 -0.01 -17.99
N TRP A 805 -40.21 -0.28 -16.68
CA TRP A 805 -38.95 -0.36 -15.93
C TRP A 805 -38.00 -1.39 -16.53
N ARG A 806 -38.45 -2.62 -16.81
CA ARG A 806 -37.61 -3.66 -17.41
C ARG A 806 -37.07 -3.25 -18.78
N ARG A 807 -37.89 -2.62 -19.61
CA ARG A 807 -37.50 -2.14 -20.94
C ARG A 807 -36.47 -1.02 -20.86
N GLU A 808 -36.68 -0.02 -20.00
CA GLU A 808 -35.78 1.13 -19.87
C GLU A 808 -34.48 0.75 -19.16
N ALA A 809 -34.52 -0.07 -18.10
CA ALA A 809 -33.33 -0.57 -17.41
C ALA A 809 -32.40 -1.36 -18.35
N ALA A 810 -32.96 -2.19 -19.24
CA ALA A 810 -32.19 -2.91 -20.25
C ALA A 810 -31.51 -1.98 -21.28
N ARG A 811 -32.03 -0.75 -21.45
CA ARG A 811 -31.53 0.26 -22.39
C ARG A 811 -30.67 1.32 -21.72
N MET A 812 -30.55 1.31 -20.39
CA MET A 812 -29.78 2.28 -19.60
C MET A 812 -28.39 2.55 -20.19
N GLY A 813 -27.65 1.48 -20.55
CA GLY A 813 -26.32 1.64 -21.15
C GLY A 813 -26.33 2.42 -22.47
N GLN A 814 -27.36 2.26 -23.29
CA GLN A 814 -27.54 3.02 -24.54
C GLN A 814 -27.85 4.50 -24.27
N VAL A 815 -28.62 4.78 -23.22
CA VAL A 815 -28.95 6.16 -22.82
C VAL A 815 -27.68 6.94 -22.51
N PHE A 816 -26.78 6.37 -21.69
CA PHE A 816 -25.52 7.04 -21.35
C PHE A 816 -24.53 7.05 -22.53
N SER A 817 -24.45 5.98 -23.33
CA SER A 817 -23.55 5.93 -24.49
C SER A 817 -23.94 6.86 -25.65
N ASN A 818 -25.22 7.22 -25.74
CA ASN A 818 -25.76 8.12 -26.77
C ASN A 818 -25.96 9.55 -26.26
N ALA A 819 -25.88 9.78 -24.94
CA ALA A 819 -25.91 11.12 -24.38
C ALA A 819 -24.75 11.95 -24.96
N TYR A 820 -25.01 13.22 -25.24
CA TYR A 820 -23.98 14.13 -25.71
C TYR A 820 -22.92 14.34 -24.63
N CYS A 821 -23.36 14.51 -23.37
CA CYS A 821 -22.54 14.53 -22.17
C CYS A 821 -23.39 14.11 -20.96
N THR A 822 -22.75 13.51 -19.96
CA THR A 822 -23.37 13.15 -18.69
C THR A 822 -23.01 14.17 -17.63
N ILE A 823 -24.01 14.66 -16.89
CA ILE A 823 -23.84 15.45 -15.67
C ILE A 823 -23.80 14.46 -14.51
N ALA A 824 -22.69 14.39 -13.79
CA ALA A 824 -22.55 13.50 -12.64
C ALA A 824 -22.53 14.31 -11.34
N ALA A 825 -23.59 14.18 -10.54
CA ALA A 825 -23.72 14.78 -9.21
C ALA A 825 -22.84 14.04 -8.18
N THR A 826 -21.54 14.02 -8.42
CA THR A 826 -20.58 13.07 -7.84
C THR A 826 -20.47 13.19 -6.33
N SER A 827 -20.56 14.41 -5.79
CA SER A 827 -20.50 14.68 -4.35
C SER A 827 -21.83 14.53 -3.58
N ALA A 828 -22.96 14.44 -4.27
CA ALA A 828 -24.27 14.41 -3.65
C ALA A 828 -24.64 12.97 -3.23
N ALA A 829 -24.94 12.77 -1.95
CA ALA A 829 -25.38 11.46 -1.46
C ALA A 829 -26.90 11.25 -1.64
N THR A 830 -27.65 12.33 -1.87
CA THR A 830 -29.10 12.33 -2.07
C THR A 830 -29.52 13.35 -3.15
N SER A 831 -30.73 13.22 -3.70
CA SER A 831 -31.26 14.11 -4.74
C SER A 831 -31.51 15.55 -4.26
N ASN A 832 -31.56 15.80 -2.95
CA ASN A 832 -31.94 17.08 -2.36
C ASN A 832 -30.74 17.95 -1.93
N GLU A 833 -29.51 17.46 -2.06
CA GLU A 833 -28.32 18.17 -1.57
C GLU A 833 -27.83 19.31 -2.45
N GLY A 834 -28.10 19.24 -3.76
CA GLY A 834 -27.39 20.04 -4.75
C GLY A 834 -25.95 19.55 -4.98
N PHE A 835 -25.41 19.91 -6.14
CA PHE A 835 -24.07 19.57 -6.59
C PHE A 835 -23.31 20.74 -7.22
N LEU A 836 -23.95 21.87 -7.57
CA LEU A 836 -23.28 22.98 -8.25
C LEU A 836 -22.23 23.66 -7.38
N THR A 837 -22.53 23.86 -6.10
CA THR A 837 -21.65 24.55 -5.16
C THR A 837 -20.65 23.58 -4.52
N PRO A 838 -19.34 23.78 -4.71
CA PRO A 838 -18.33 22.97 -4.02
C PRO A 838 -18.46 23.11 -2.50
N LYS A 839 -18.51 21.98 -1.79
CA LYS A 839 -18.63 21.91 -0.33
C LYS A 839 -17.30 22.19 0.38
N LEU A 840 -16.18 22.04 -0.31
CA LEU A 840 -14.80 22.19 0.18
C LEU A 840 -14.03 23.11 -0.78
N SER A 841 -14.21 24.42 -0.67
CA SER A 841 -13.41 25.40 -1.42
C SER A 841 -12.34 25.99 -0.51
N SER A 842 -11.07 25.72 -0.80
CA SER A 842 -9.96 26.41 -0.14
C SER A 842 -9.78 27.78 -0.78
N THR A 843 -10.04 28.84 -0.02
CA THR A 843 -9.82 30.22 -0.46
C THR A 843 -8.39 30.71 -0.21
N LEU A 844 -7.55 29.87 0.41
CA LEU A 844 -6.19 30.24 0.78
C LEU A 844 -5.27 30.16 -0.44
N SER A 845 -4.71 31.29 -0.80
CA SER A 845 -3.68 31.39 -1.83
C SER A 845 -2.66 32.46 -1.45
N ALA A 846 -1.47 32.35 -2.00
CA ALA A 846 -0.40 33.34 -1.90
C ALA A 846 0.14 33.64 -3.30
N THR A 847 0.62 34.85 -3.52
CA THR A 847 1.18 35.27 -4.82
C THR A 847 2.57 35.83 -4.63
N LEU A 848 3.52 35.39 -5.46
CA LEU A 848 4.90 35.89 -5.49
C LEU A 848 5.19 36.58 -6.82
N GLU A 849 5.98 37.64 -6.78
CA GLU A 849 6.53 38.29 -7.99
C GLU A 849 7.79 37.55 -8.45
N THR A 850 7.85 37.23 -9.73
CA THR A 850 9.00 36.60 -10.39
C THR A 850 9.98 37.68 -10.92
N PRO A 851 11.24 37.34 -11.23
CA PRO A 851 12.25 38.31 -11.65
C PRO A 851 11.87 39.13 -12.90
N ASP A 852 11.09 38.54 -13.81
CA ASP A 852 10.65 39.18 -15.05
C ASP A 852 9.33 39.97 -14.90
N SER A 853 8.91 40.26 -13.67
CA SER A 853 7.62 40.91 -13.34
C SER A 853 6.37 40.05 -13.63
N GLY A 854 6.52 38.74 -13.84
CA GLY A 854 5.41 37.79 -13.86
C GLY A 854 4.93 37.43 -12.44
N LEU A 855 3.70 36.91 -12.33
CA LEU A 855 3.12 36.49 -11.04
C LEU A 855 3.04 34.96 -10.95
N LEU A 856 3.49 34.41 -9.82
CA LEU A 856 3.34 33.01 -9.44
C LEU A 856 2.32 32.91 -8.30
N HIS A 857 1.21 32.23 -8.54
CA HIS A 857 0.21 31.95 -7.51
C HIS A 857 0.42 30.55 -6.92
N ILE A 858 0.15 30.41 -5.62
CA ILE A 858 0.30 29.19 -4.85
C ILE A 858 -0.98 28.97 -4.06
N SER A 859 -1.48 27.75 -4.01
CA SER A 859 -2.61 27.38 -3.13
C SER A 859 -2.47 25.96 -2.63
N GLU A 860 -3.42 25.53 -1.81
CA GLU A 860 -3.59 24.12 -1.44
C GLU A 860 -3.77 23.22 -2.66
N PHE A 861 -3.21 22.01 -2.58
CA PHE A 861 -3.39 20.95 -3.56
C PHE A 861 -4.82 20.41 -3.48
N MET A 862 -5.56 20.50 -4.60
CA MET A 862 -6.95 20.05 -4.68
C MET A 862 -7.16 18.97 -5.74
N GLU A 863 -6.10 18.55 -6.43
CA GLU A 863 -6.15 17.63 -7.58
C GLU A 863 -6.11 16.14 -7.14
N ASP A 864 -6.87 15.79 -6.10
CA ASP A 864 -6.96 14.42 -5.56
C ASP A 864 -8.21 13.69 -6.09
N CYS A 865 -8.05 13.01 -7.23
CA CYS A 865 -9.14 12.23 -7.84
C CYS A 865 -9.58 11.02 -7.01
N ASN A 866 -8.72 10.44 -6.20
CA ASN A 866 -9.12 9.30 -5.37
C ASN A 866 -10.16 9.75 -4.34
N ARG A 867 -9.93 10.90 -3.71
CA ARG A 867 -10.88 11.50 -2.77
C ARG A 867 -12.11 12.07 -3.48
N ASP A 868 -11.91 12.83 -4.56
CA ASP A 868 -12.97 13.66 -5.16
C ASP A 868 -13.87 12.88 -6.13
N LEU A 869 -13.35 11.83 -6.77
CA LEU A 869 -14.09 10.97 -7.70
C LEU A 869 -14.25 9.54 -7.17
N GLU A 870 -13.16 8.81 -6.96
CA GLU A 870 -13.23 7.35 -6.74
C GLU A 870 -13.94 6.97 -5.43
N SER A 871 -13.73 7.76 -4.38
CA SER A 871 -14.33 7.56 -3.06
C SER A 871 -15.62 8.37 -2.86
N ALA A 872 -16.08 9.07 -3.90
CA ALA A 872 -17.24 9.94 -3.81
C ALA A 872 -18.55 9.13 -3.73
N PRO A 873 -19.59 9.64 -3.03
CA PRO A 873 -20.83 8.90 -2.80
C PRO A 873 -21.42 8.25 -4.05
N LEU A 874 -21.44 8.97 -5.18
CA LEU A 874 -21.98 8.48 -6.45
C LEU A 874 -21.22 7.25 -6.96
N ASN A 875 -19.88 7.31 -7.00
CA ASN A 875 -19.05 6.25 -7.59
C ASN A 875 -18.95 4.98 -6.70
N THR A 876 -19.50 5.00 -5.49
CA THR A 876 -19.63 3.79 -4.65
C THR A 876 -20.84 2.91 -5.01
N ARG A 877 -21.73 3.37 -5.91
CA ARG A 877 -22.94 2.63 -6.31
C ARG A 877 -22.69 1.78 -7.54
N GLY A 878 -23.28 0.58 -7.57
CA GLY A 878 -23.11 -0.39 -8.65
C GLY A 878 -23.51 0.12 -10.03
N TRP A 879 -24.73 0.66 -10.15
CA TRP A 879 -25.28 1.21 -11.40
C TRP A 879 -24.41 2.30 -12.02
N VAL A 880 -23.83 3.17 -11.19
CA VAL A 880 -23.04 4.33 -11.61
C VAL A 880 -21.79 3.93 -12.39
N MET A 881 -21.20 2.75 -12.12
CA MET A 881 -20.03 2.31 -12.87
C MET A 881 -20.32 2.19 -14.37
N GLN A 882 -21.50 1.66 -14.73
CA GLN A 882 -21.92 1.56 -16.13
C GLN A 882 -22.23 2.95 -16.71
N GLU A 883 -22.88 3.81 -15.93
CA GLU A 883 -23.20 5.19 -16.34
C GLU A 883 -21.93 5.97 -16.69
N ARG A 884 -20.91 5.90 -15.83
CA ARG A 884 -19.61 6.56 -16.05
C ARG A 884 -18.84 5.95 -17.22
N ALA A 885 -18.70 4.62 -17.27
CA ALA A 885 -17.87 3.95 -18.28
C ALA A 885 -18.44 4.02 -19.71
N LEU A 886 -19.77 4.08 -19.87
CA LEU A 886 -20.38 4.19 -21.20
C LEU A 886 -20.54 5.64 -21.66
N SER A 887 -20.45 6.61 -20.75
CA SER A 887 -20.54 8.03 -21.11
C SER A 887 -19.30 8.46 -21.89
N ARG A 888 -19.49 9.07 -23.06
CA ARG A 888 -18.37 9.56 -23.89
C ARG A 888 -17.68 10.80 -23.29
N ARG A 889 -18.46 11.56 -22.54
CA ARG A 889 -18.13 12.84 -21.92
C ARG A 889 -18.87 12.91 -20.59
N THR A 890 -18.17 13.23 -19.52
CA THR A 890 -18.78 13.38 -18.18
C THR A 890 -18.27 14.64 -17.50
N LEU A 891 -19.19 15.45 -16.98
CA LEU A 891 -18.92 16.55 -16.07
C LEU A 891 -19.18 16.08 -14.64
N HIS A 892 -18.11 15.80 -13.89
CA HIS A 892 -18.18 15.38 -12.50
C HIS A 892 -18.19 16.58 -11.56
N PHE A 893 -19.33 16.83 -10.94
CA PHE A 893 -19.47 17.83 -9.88
C PHE A 893 -19.10 17.20 -8.53
N THR A 894 -17.89 17.49 -8.06
CA THR A 894 -17.32 16.91 -6.83
C THR A 894 -17.39 17.89 -5.66
N LYS A 895 -16.88 17.48 -4.49
CA LYS A 895 -16.91 18.32 -3.28
C LYS A 895 -16.00 19.55 -3.41
N THR A 896 -15.00 19.51 -4.29
CA THR A 896 -13.91 20.50 -4.36
C THR A 896 -13.96 21.32 -5.66
N GLN A 897 -14.07 20.65 -6.80
CA GLN A 897 -14.07 21.24 -8.14
C GLN A 897 -14.83 20.36 -9.16
N VAL A 898 -15.03 20.85 -10.38
CA VAL A 898 -15.54 20.02 -11.48
C VAL A 898 -14.39 19.35 -12.23
N TYR A 899 -14.61 18.10 -12.60
CA TYR A 899 -13.73 17.36 -13.50
C TYR A 899 -14.46 17.02 -14.80
N TRP A 900 -13.78 17.20 -15.92
CA TRP A 900 -14.17 16.78 -17.25
C TRP A 900 -13.49 15.46 -17.60
N GLU A 901 -14.27 14.41 -17.82
CA GLU A 901 -13.77 13.11 -18.28
C GLU A 901 -14.20 12.88 -19.73
N CYS A 902 -13.25 12.54 -20.61
CA CYS A 902 -13.53 12.06 -21.96
C CYS A 902 -12.44 11.08 -22.42
N GLY A 903 -12.54 10.58 -23.65
CA GLY A 903 -11.56 9.69 -24.29
C GLY A 903 -10.09 10.15 -24.29
N ASN A 904 -9.83 11.44 -24.04
CA ASN A 904 -8.50 12.03 -23.99
C ASN A 904 -7.95 12.18 -22.56
N GLY A 905 -8.66 11.70 -21.55
CA GLY A 905 -8.28 11.76 -20.14
C GLY A 905 -9.22 12.63 -19.29
N LEU A 906 -8.80 12.85 -18.04
CA LEU A 906 -9.53 13.61 -17.04
C LEU A 906 -8.89 14.98 -16.86
N HIS A 907 -9.68 16.05 -16.93
CA HIS A 907 -9.21 17.43 -16.79
C HIS A 907 -9.98 18.10 -15.65
N CYS A 908 -9.34 18.94 -14.83
CA CYS A 908 -10.03 19.66 -13.75
C CYS A 908 -10.26 21.14 -14.09
N GLU A 909 -11.16 21.82 -13.37
CA GLU A 909 -11.44 23.27 -13.49
C GLU A 909 -10.20 24.15 -13.30
N ARG A 910 -9.14 23.61 -12.70
CA ARG A 910 -7.85 24.26 -12.49
C ARG A 910 -6.83 23.93 -13.57
N PHE A 911 -7.29 23.36 -14.68
CA PHE A 911 -6.53 23.10 -15.90
C PHE A 911 -5.43 22.05 -15.77
N PHE A 912 -5.46 21.19 -14.74
CA PHE A 912 -4.61 20.00 -14.70
C PHE A 912 -5.22 18.87 -15.50
N LYS A 913 -4.36 18.10 -16.17
CA LYS A 913 -4.69 16.80 -16.76
C LYS A 913 -4.25 15.68 -15.82
N LEU A 914 -5.18 14.78 -15.54
CA LEU A 914 -5.06 13.70 -14.57
C LEU A 914 -5.15 12.34 -15.26
N SER A 915 -4.31 11.40 -14.85
CA SER A 915 -4.29 10.05 -15.40
C SER A 915 -4.03 8.97 -14.35
N ASN A 916 -4.69 7.83 -14.53
CA ASN A 916 -4.43 6.59 -13.81
C ASN A 916 -4.55 5.41 -14.80
N PRO A 917 -3.49 4.60 -15.00
CA PRO A 917 -3.53 3.46 -15.92
C PRO A 917 -4.64 2.44 -15.61
N GLN A 918 -5.04 2.26 -14.34
CA GLN A 918 -6.13 1.36 -13.96
C GLN A 918 -7.53 1.95 -14.25
N SER A 919 -7.64 3.27 -14.34
CA SER A 919 -8.89 3.96 -14.71
C SER A 919 -8.99 4.24 -16.21
N ALA A 920 -8.03 3.78 -17.01
CA ALA A 920 -7.97 4.03 -18.46
C ALA A 920 -9.21 3.54 -19.23
N LEU A 921 -9.94 2.55 -18.70
CA LEU A 921 -11.21 2.11 -19.29
C LEU A 921 -12.33 3.14 -19.10
N PHE A 922 -12.38 3.86 -17.97
CA PHE A 922 -13.42 4.86 -17.72
C PHE A 922 -13.23 6.13 -18.56
N ALA A 923 -11.99 6.43 -18.93
CA ALA A 923 -11.63 7.53 -19.80
C ALA A 923 -11.60 7.12 -21.29
N ASP A 924 -12.41 6.15 -21.71
CA ASP A 924 -12.53 5.70 -23.11
C ASP A 924 -13.86 6.16 -23.72
N SER A 925 -13.80 7.10 -24.65
CA SER A 925 -14.97 7.66 -25.33
C SER A 925 -15.71 6.65 -26.20
N ASP A 926 -15.04 5.57 -26.59
CA ASP A 926 -15.58 4.43 -27.32
C ASP A 926 -15.32 3.14 -26.52
N PHE A 927 -15.66 3.16 -25.23
CA PHE A 927 -15.46 2.03 -24.33
C PHE A 927 -15.79 0.69 -25.01
N PRO A 928 -14.92 -0.34 -24.94
CA PRO A 928 -13.58 -0.39 -24.34
C PRO A 928 -12.43 -0.44 -25.37
N LYS A 929 -12.45 0.32 -26.48
CA LYS A 929 -11.36 0.31 -27.49
C LYS A 929 -9.96 0.49 -26.90
N ALA A 930 -9.79 1.24 -25.81
CA ALA A 930 -8.53 1.42 -25.09
C ALA A 930 -7.91 0.07 -24.65
N ILE A 931 -8.74 -0.95 -24.39
CA ILE A 931 -8.28 -2.31 -24.04
C ILE A 931 -7.44 -2.93 -25.16
N LEU A 932 -7.71 -2.59 -26.43
CA LEU A 932 -7.02 -3.17 -27.58
C LEU A 932 -5.56 -2.70 -27.71
N LYS A 933 -5.23 -1.52 -27.14
CA LYS A 933 -3.86 -0.97 -27.09
C LYS A 933 -2.92 -1.83 -26.25
N TYR A 934 -3.48 -2.66 -25.36
CA TYR A 934 -2.72 -3.57 -24.51
C TYR A 934 -2.57 -4.94 -25.15
N TYR A 935 -1.43 -5.58 -24.92
CA TYR A 935 -1.26 -7.00 -25.28
C TYR A 935 -2.17 -7.89 -24.41
N LYS A 936 -2.29 -9.17 -24.79
CA LYS A 936 -3.23 -10.13 -24.18
C LYS A 936 -3.25 -10.11 -22.65
N GLY A 937 -2.10 -10.04 -21.98
CA GLY A 937 -2.00 -9.98 -20.52
C GLY A 937 -2.56 -8.68 -19.93
N GLY A 938 -2.27 -7.52 -20.52
CA GLY A 938 -2.85 -6.25 -20.08
C GLY A 938 -4.37 -6.19 -20.26
N ARG A 939 -4.92 -6.79 -21.33
CA ARG A 939 -6.37 -6.92 -21.54
C ARG A 939 -7.05 -7.67 -20.39
N ILE A 940 -6.44 -8.78 -19.97
CA ILE A 940 -6.92 -9.60 -18.87
C ILE A 940 -6.93 -8.81 -17.56
N THR A 941 -5.82 -8.14 -17.23
CA THR A 941 -5.72 -7.34 -16.01
C THR A 941 -6.75 -6.22 -15.97
N LEU A 942 -7.03 -5.57 -17.11
CA LEU A 942 -8.00 -4.47 -17.16
C LEU A 942 -9.45 -4.93 -16.86
N PHE A 943 -9.93 -6.02 -17.47
CA PHE A 943 -11.29 -6.48 -17.16
C PHE A 943 -11.39 -7.12 -15.76
N GLN A 944 -10.33 -7.78 -15.29
CA GLN A 944 -10.29 -8.32 -13.92
C GLN A 944 -10.38 -7.20 -12.89
N ASN A 945 -9.58 -6.12 -13.06
CA ASN A 945 -9.65 -4.93 -12.21
C ASN A 945 -11.03 -4.27 -12.24
N LEU A 946 -11.67 -4.18 -13.42
CA LEU A 946 -13.03 -3.66 -13.56
C LEU A 946 -14.02 -4.46 -12.70
N TYR A 947 -14.00 -5.80 -12.81
CA TYR A 947 -14.91 -6.66 -12.05
C TYR A 947 -14.59 -6.71 -10.55
N GLU A 948 -13.32 -6.68 -10.14
CA GLU A 948 -12.96 -6.56 -8.72
C GLU A 948 -13.48 -5.26 -8.11
N LYS A 949 -13.31 -4.13 -8.82
CA LYS A 949 -13.85 -2.84 -8.39
C LYS A 949 -15.37 -2.87 -8.32
N TYR A 950 -16.03 -3.40 -9.36
CA TYR A 950 -17.48 -3.51 -9.41
C TYR A 950 -18.03 -4.38 -8.28
N SER A 951 -17.35 -5.48 -7.93
CA SER A 951 -17.79 -6.40 -6.89
C SER A 951 -17.91 -5.77 -5.49
N ARG A 952 -17.17 -4.67 -5.27
CA ARG A 952 -17.12 -3.89 -4.02
C ARG A 952 -18.18 -2.78 -3.95
N LEU A 953 -18.90 -2.53 -5.04
CA LEU A 953 -19.89 -1.45 -5.09
C LEU A 953 -21.19 -1.83 -4.37
N ASN A 954 -21.88 -0.81 -3.89
CA ASN A 954 -23.11 -0.93 -3.13
C ASN A 954 -24.33 -1.02 -4.05
N PHE A 955 -25.26 -1.91 -3.71
CA PHE A 955 -26.56 -2.06 -4.36
C PHE A 955 -27.68 -1.89 -3.35
N SER A 956 -28.77 -1.21 -3.75
CA SER A 956 -29.99 -1.16 -2.95
C SER A 956 -30.66 -2.55 -2.90
N TYR A 957 -30.62 -3.28 -4.01
CA TYR A 957 -31.01 -4.67 -4.12
C TYR A 957 -29.87 -5.47 -4.77
N ASN A 958 -29.27 -6.42 -4.05
CA ASN A 958 -28.14 -7.20 -4.56
C ASN A 958 -28.49 -7.99 -5.85
N SER A 959 -29.78 -8.28 -6.08
CA SER A 959 -30.28 -8.89 -7.31
C SER A 959 -30.04 -8.06 -8.58
N ASP A 960 -29.80 -6.74 -8.45
CA ASP A 960 -29.55 -5.85 -9.59
C ASP A 960 -28.12 -5.98 -10.14
N ARG A 961 -27.20 -6.56 -9.35
CA ARG A 961 -25.78 -6.70 -9.65
C ARG A 961 -25.45 -7.21 -11.06
N PRO A 962 -26.06 -8.30 -11.58
CA PRO A 962 -25.80 -8.74 -12.96
C PRO A 962 -26.41 -7.82 -14.03
N VAL A 963 -27.53 -7.16 -13.74
CA VAL A 963 -28.22 -6.28 -14.70
C VAL A 963 -27.46 -4.97 -14.88
N ALA A 964 -26.95 -4.41 -13.78
CA ALA A 964 -26.29 -3.12 -13.73
C ALA A 964 -24.91 -3.06 -14.44
N ILE A 965 -24.30 -4.21 -14.77
CA ILE A 965 -23.04 -4.29 -15.54
C ILE A 965 -23.20 -4.89 -16.93
N LEU A 966 -24.40 -5.38 -17.27
CA LEU A 966 -24.67 -6.10 -18.51
C LEU A 966 -24.28 -5.29 -19.75
N GLY A 967 -24.46 -3.96 -19.71
CA GLY A 967 -24.06 -3.07 -20.79
C GLY A 967 -22.55 -3.10 -21.01
N LEU A 968 -21.75 -3.03 -19.94
CA LEU A 968 -20.29 -3.08 -20.02
C LEU A 968 -19.79 -4.44 -20.52
N GLU A 969 -20.38 -5.53 -20.01
CA GLU A 969 -20.05 -6.89 -20.45
C GLU A 969 -20.29 -7.09 -21.95
N LYS A 970 -21.43 -6.62 -22.48
CA LYS A 970 -21.74 -6.72 -23.92
C LYS A 970 -20.73 -5.97 -24.79
N HIS A 971 -20.31 -4.77 -24.38
CA HIS A 971 -19.31 -3.99 -25.10
C HIS A 971 -17.94 -4.67 -25.05
N LEU A 972 -17.52 -5.17 -23.88
CA LEU A 972 -16.29 -5.95 -23.73
C LEU A 972 -16.30 -7.21 -24.60
N SER A 973 -17.40 -7.96 -24.60
CA SER A 973 -17.57 -9.16 -25.44
C SER A 973 -17.41 -8.85 -26.93
N THR A 974 -18.02 -7.75 -27.38
CA THR A 974 -17.96 -7.30 -28.78
C THR A 974 -16.54 -6.92 -29.18
N VAL A 975 -15.86 -6.09 -28.38
CA VAL A 975 -14.50 -5.60 -28.68
C VAL A 975 -13.46 -6.72 -28.55
N LEU A 976 -13.59 -7.59 -27.56
CA LEU A 976 -12.71 -8.75 -27.39
C LEU A 976 -13.03 -9.88 -28.38
N GLN A 977 -14.09 -9.75 -29.19
CA GLN A 977 -14.56 -10.75 -30.16
C GLN A 977 -14.73 -12.14 -29.53
N THR A 978 -15.31 -12.16 -28.33
CA THR A 978 -15.53 -13.36 -27.54
C THR A 978 -16.95 -13.36 -27.02
N ARG A 979 -17.55 -14.53 -26.87
CA ARG A 979 -18.76 -14.66 -26.06
C ARG A 979 -18.42 -14.27 -24.61
N GLY A 980 -19.30 -13.49 -23.98
CA GLY A 980 -19.16 -13.10 -22.58
C GLY A 980 -20.52 -13.02 -21.90
N GLU A 981 -20.66 -13.69 -20.76
CA GLU A 981 -21.89 -13.75 -19.98
C GLU A 981 -21.56 -13.89 -18.49
N PHE A 982 -22.29 -13.15 -17.64
CA PHE A 982 -22.18 -13.20 -16.18
C PHE A 982 -20.75 -13.03 -15.64
N GLY A 983 -19.98 -12.12 -16.22
CA GLY A 983 -18.60 -11.78 -15.85
C GLY A 983 -17.55 -12.73 -16.40
N VAL A 984 -17.92 -13.65 -17.30
CA VAL A 984 -17.03 -14.69 -17.84
C VAL A 984 -16.91 -14.59 -19.35
N PHE A 985 -15.67 -14.49 -19.86
CA PHE A 985 -15.39 -14.42 -21.29
C PHE A 985 -14.80 -15.74 -21.81
N GLU A 986 -15.39 -16.32 -22.85
CA GLU A 986 -15.03 -17.65 -23.39
C GLU A 986 -13.56 -17.76 -23.79
N GLN A 987 -12.99 -16.77 -24.48
CA GLN A 987 -11.57 -16.76 -24.86
C GLN A 987 -10.61 -16.71 -23.66
N TYR A 988 -11.10 -16.25 -22.50
CA TYR A 988 -10.36 -16.11 -21.25
C TYR A 988 -10.95 -16.96 -20.12
N LEU A 989 -11.71 -18.00 -20.47
CA LEU A 989 -12.62 -18.74 -19.57
C LEU A 989 -11.97 -19.13 -18.25
N ALA A 990 -10.82 -19.80 -18.31
CA ALA A 990 -10.10 -20.25 -17.12
C ALA A 990 -9.74 -19.09 -16.18
N ARG A 991 -9.27 -17.95 -16.70
CA ARG A 991 -8.92 -16.78 -15.88
C ARG A 991 -10.14 -16.02 -15.37
N SER A 992 -11.23 -16.02 -16.13
CA SER A 992 -12.51 -15.50 -15.69
C SER A 992 -13.14 -16.33 -14.57
N LEU A 993 -12.84 -17.63 -14.49
CA LEU A 993 -13.35 -18.52 -13.44
C LEU A 993 -12.47 -18.56 -12.18
N LEU A 994 -11.22 -18.09 -12.24
CA LEU A 994 -10.28 -18.12 -11.10
C LEU A 994 -10.40 -16.89 -10.17
N TRP A 995 -11.65 -16.50 -9.87
CA TRP A 995 -11.96 -15.55 -8.79
C TRP A 995 -12.09 -16.28 -7.45
N SER A 996 -11.87 -15.58 -6.33
CA SER A 996 -12.06 -16.09 -4.98
C SER A 996 -12.49 -14.98 -4.02
N ARG A 997 -13.10 -15.37 -2.89
CA ARG A 997 -13.35 -14.50 -1.75
C ARG A 997 -12.05 -13.95 -1.08
N PRO A 998 -12.10 -12.82 -0.34
CA PRO A 998 -11.03 -12.41 0.56
C PRO A 998 -10.81 -13.42 1.69
N GLU A 999 -9.64 -13.41 2.33
CA GLU A 999 -9.24 -14.45 3.30
C GLU A 999 -10.14 -14.57 4.53
N ASN A 1000 -10.75 -13.46 4.95
CA ASN A 1000 -11.49 -13.38 6.21
C ASN A 1000 -13.02 -13.30 6.04
N ILE A 1001 -13.55 -13.43 4.82
CA ILE A 1001 -14.98 -13.16 4.54
C ILE A 1001 -15.53 -14.21 3.57
N PHE A 1002 -16.47 -15.05 4.02
CA PHE A 1002 -17.27 -15.91 3.12
C PHE A 1002 -18.30 -15.08 2.35
N LEU A 1003 -18.64 -15.56 1.15
CA LEU A 1003 -19.65 -14.92 0.32
C LEU A 1003 -21.06 -15.38 0.71
N ASN A 1004 -22.04 -14.55 0.43
CA ASN A 1004 -23.46 -14.88 0.64
C ASN A 1004 -24.15 -15.02 -0.71
N SER A 1005 -24.82 -16.14 -0.96
CA SER A 1005 -25.65 -16.32 -2.17
C SER A 1005 -26.77 -15.28 -2.25
N ILE A 1006 -27.05 -14.79 -3.46
CA ILE A 1006 -28.12 -13.82 -3.75
C ILE A 1006 -29.38 -14.57 -4.17
N THR A 1007 -30.49 -14.30 -3.50
CA THR A 1007 -31.82 -14.77 -3.94
C THR A 1007 -32.33 -13.89 -5.07
N PHE A 1008 -32.63 -14.49 -6.22
CA PHE A 1008 -33.24 -13.81 -7.36
C PHE A 1008 -34.74 -14.13 -7.43
N GLN A 1009 -35.55 -13.17 -7.91
CA GLN A 1009 -37.00 -13.38 -8.08
C GLN A 1009 -37.29 -14.41 -9.19
N ASP A 1010 -38.45 -15.07 -9.09
CA ASP A 1010 -38.85 -16.21 -9.93
C ASP A 1010 -38.62 -15.96 -11.43
N GLY A 1011 -37.63 -16.64 -12.00
CA GLY A 1011 -37.35 -16.69 -13.45
C GLY A 1011 -35.99 -16.13 -13.87
N TYR A 1012 -35.33 -15.29 -13.07
CA TYR A 1012 -33.98 -14.77 -13.37
C TYR A 1012 -32.94 -15.58 -12.60
N HIS A 1013 -32.12 -16.36 -13.29
CA HIS A 1013 -31.13 -17.23 -12.65
C HIS A 1013 -29.72 -16.83 -13.07
N VAL A 1014 -28.86 -16.58 -12.07
CA VAL A 1014 -27.42 -16.40 -12.27
C VAL A 1014 -26.73 -17.75 -12.00
N PRO A 1015 -25.89 -18.24 -12.91
CA PRO A 1015 -25.14 -19.48 -12.73
C PRO A 1015 -24.16 -19.43 -11.53
N SER A 1016 -23.99 -20.51 -10.78
CA SER A 1016 -23.14 -20.53 -9.57
C SER A 1016 -21.66 -20.32 -9.89
N TRP A 1017 -21.22 -20.63 -11.11
CA TRP A 1017 -19.84 -20.37 -11.54
C TRP A 1017 -19.51 -18.88 -11.69
N SER A 1018 -20.55 -18.03 -11.74
CA SER A 1018 -20.40 -16.58 -11.77
C SER A 1018 -20.31 -16.00 -10.37
N TRP A 1019 -19.35 -15.10 -10.15
CA TRP A 1019 -19.29 -14.31 -8.92
C TRP A 1019 -20.49 -13.37 -8.75
N MET A 1020 -21.28 -13.15 -9.80
CA MET A 1020 -22.51 -12.33 -9.72
C MET A 1020 -23.66 -13.06 -9.01
N ALA A 1021 -23.56 -14.38 -8.80
CA ALA A 1021 -24.50 -15.13 -7.98
C ALA A 1021 -24.36 -14.81 -6.48
N TYR A 1022 -23.26 -14.14 -6.08
CA TYR A 1022 -22.92 -13.89 -4.69
C TYR A 1022 -22.77 -12.40 -4.39
N GLY A 1023 -23.18 -12.03 -3.17
CA GLY A 1023 -22.91 -10.74 -2.57
C GLY A 1023 -21.52 -10.71 -1.92
N GLY A 1024 -20.83 -9.59 -2.07
CA GLY A 1024 -19.51 -9.35 -1.50
C GLY A 1024 -18.39 -9.14 -2.53
N PRO A 1025 -17.20 -8.76 -2.06
CA PRO A 1025 -16.05 -8.49 -2.92
C PRO A 1025 -15.39 -9.79 -3.41
N ILE A 1026 -14.80 -9.74 -4.60
CA ILE A 1026 -13.96 -10.81 -5.14
C ILE A 1026 -12.53 -10.34 -5.40
N THR A 1027 -11.63 -11.30 -5.60
CA THR A 1027 -10.26 -11.08 -6.09
C THR A 1027 -9.90 -12.20 -7.04
N TYR A 1028 -9.29 -11.88 -8.17
CA TYR A 1028 -8.77 -12.86 -9.13
C TYR A 1028 -7.39 -13.38 -8.69
N ALA A 1029 -7.13 -14.63 -9.00
CA ALA A 1029 -5.83 -15.24 -8.79
C ALA A 1029 -4.74 -14.49 -9.57
N ASN A 1030 -3.66 -14.08 -8.88
CA ASN A 1030 -2.50 -13.47 -9.51
C ASN A 1030 -1.64 -14.53 -10.22
N ILE A 1031 -2.03 -14.88 -11.43
CA ILE A 1031 -1.39 -15.95 -12.22
C ILE A 1031 -0.42 -15.33 -13.24
N PRO A 1032 0.87 -15.69 -13.21
CA PRO A 1032 1.85 -15.15 -14.16
C PRO A 1032 1.48 -15.48 -15.61
N PHE A 1033 1.64 -14.51 -16.50
CA PHE A 1033 1.42 -14.71 -17.93
C PHE A 1033 2.50 -15.63 -18.53
N ASP A 1034 2.13 -16.38 -19.58
CA ASP A 1034 2.97 -17.32 -20.33
C ASP A 1034 3.63 -18.49 -19.56
N LYS A 1035 3.38 -18.62 -18.26
CA LYS A 1035 3.87 -19.74 -17.43
C LYS A 1035 2.88 -20.89 -17.24
N VAL A 1036 1.62 -20.71 -17.67
CA VAL A 1036 0.54 -21.69 -17.50
C VAL A 1036 0.07 -22.23 -18.84
N GLU A 1037 -0.18 -23.54 -18.90
CA GLU A 1037 -0.86 -24.26 -19.96
C GLU A 1037 -2.35 -24.41 -19.57
N TRP A 1038 -3.25 -23.79 -20.34
CA TRP A 1038 -4.69 -23.80 -20.05
C TRP A 1038 -5.34 -25.08 -20.57
N SER A 1039 -6.26 -25.63 -19.79
CA SER A 1039 -6.98 -26.86 -20.10
C SER A 1039 -8.16 -26.60 -21.05
N THR A 1040 -8.50 -27.61 -21.85
CA THR A 1040 -9.73 -27.66 -22.66
C THR A 1040 -10.87 -28.41 -21.97
N ASP A 1041 -10.65 -28.85 -20.72
CA ASP A 1041 -11.59 -29.67 -19.94
C ASP A 1041 -12.82 -28.89 -19.44
N CYS A 1042 -12.96 -27.62 -19.77
CA CYS A 1042 -14.09 -26.78 -19.36
C CYS A 1042 -14.47 -25.87 -20.53
N LEU A 1043 -15.75 -25.90 -20.91
CA LEU A 1043 -16.28 -25.17 -22.05
C LEU A 1043 -17.64 -24.55 -21.71
N LEU A 1044 -17.86 -23.33 -22.18
CA LEU A 1044 -19.15 -22.65 -22.08
C LEU A 1044 -20.12 -23.17 -23.17
N ARG A 1045 -21.34 -23.58 -22.79
CA ARG A 1045 -22.34 -24.11 -23.72
C ARG A 1045 -23.73 -23.57 -23.42
N GLU A 1046 -24.59 -23.52 -24.45
CA GLU A 1046 -26.03 -23.30 -24.27
C GLU A 1046 -26.75 -24.65 -24.21
N GLU A 1047 -27.65 -24.82 -23.25
CA GLU A 1047 -28.61 -25.92 -23.20
C GLU A 1047 -30.05 -25.40 -23.22
N THR A 1048 -30.91 -26.10 -23.95
CA THR A 1048 -32.35 -25.81 -24.01
C THR A 1048 -33.09 -26.70 -23.00
N GLY A 1049 -33.50 -26.10 -21.88
CA GLY A 1049 -34.33 -26.75 -20.87
C GLY A 1049 -35.82 -26.41 -21.01
N THR A 1050 -36.65 -26.97 -20.14
CA THR A 1050 -38.11 -26.73 -20.07
C THR A 1050 -38.47 -25.27 -19.72
N LYS A 1051 -37.54 -24.52 -19.11
CA LYS A 1051 -37.66 -23.10 -18.74
C LYS A 1051 -36.90 -22.14 -19.68
N GLY A 1052 -36.46 -22.60 -20.86
CA GLY A 1052 -35.75 -21.78 -21.86
C GLY A 1052 -34.27 -22.13 -22.06
N LYS A 1053 -33.56 -21.31 -22.82
CA LYS A 1053 -32.11 -21.44 -23.04
C LYS A 1053 -31.34 -21.02 -21.78
N ARG A 1054 -30.39 -21.84 -21.34
CA ARG A 1054 -29.50 -21.56 -20.21
C ARG A 1054 -28.04 -21.78 -20.60
N THR A 1055 -27.16 -20.96 -20.05
CA THR A 1055 -25.71 -21.10 -20.24
C THR A 1055 -25.12 -21.91 -19.10
N VAL A 1056 -24.38 -22.96 -19.45
CA VAL A 1056 -23.80 -23.92 -18.51
C VAL A 1056 -22.32 -24.14 -18.83
N LEU A 1057 -21.55 -24.61 -17.84
CA LEU A 1057 -20.20 -25.12 -18.08
C LEU A 1057 -20.27 -26.63 -18.25
N LYS A 1058 -19.84 -27.14 -19.41
CA LYS A 1058 -19.53 -28.56 -19.57
C LYS A 1058 -18.08 -28.78 -19.21
N ALA A 1059 -17.84 -29.66 -18.24
CA ALA A 1059 -16.50 -29.87 -17.74
C ALA A 1059 -16.20 -31.32 -17.37
N VAL A 1060 -14.92 -31.66 -17.30
CA VAL A 1060 -14.46 -32.95 -16.76
C VAL A 1060 -14.13 -32.77 -15.28
N ALA A 1061 -14.99 -33.31 -14.43
CA ALA A 1061 -14.84 -33.28 -12.98
C ALA A 1061 -14.08 -34.51 -12.48
N ARG A 1062 -13.04 -34.29 -11.68
CA ARG A 1062 -12.15 -35.34 -11.18
C ARG A 1062 -12.26 -35.46 -9.67
N SER A 1063 -12.15 -36.69 -9.18
CA SER A 1063 -12.08 -36.96 -7.75
C SER A 1063 -10.80 -36.36 -7.14
N LEU A 1064 -10.91 -35.89 -5.91
CA LEU A 1064 -9.84 -35.22 -5.19
C LEU A 1064 -9.26 -36.10 -4.09
N ARG A 1065 -7.94 -36.01 -3.90
CA ARG A 1065 -7.19 -36.58 -2.78
C ARG A 1065 -6.49 -35.45 -2.06
N LEU A 1066 -7.21 -34.83 -1.14
CA LEU A 1066 -6.73 -33.70 -0.36
C LEU A 1066 -6.42 -34.15 1.05
N ASP A 1067 -5.26 -33.73 1.54
CA ASP A 1067 -4.97 -33.82 2.96
C ASP A 1067 -5.43 -32.55 3.69
N LYS A 1068 -5.12 -32.56 4.99
CA LYS A 1068 -5.49 -31.52 5.94
C LYS A 1068 -4.79 -30.19 5.69
N LEU A 1069 -3.56 -30.21 5.16
CA LEU A 1069 -2.76 -29.04 4.81
C LEU A 1069 -3.21 -28.46 3.47
N ASP A 1070 -3.49 -29.32 2.48
CA ASP A 1070 -4.00 -28.89 1.18
C ASP A 1070 -5.33 -28.12 1.33
N MET A 1071 -6.22 -28.58 2.21
CA MET A 1071 -7.48 -27.90 2.51
C MET A 1071 -7.30 -26.51 3.12
N HIS A 1072 -6.23 -26.27 3.87
CA HIS A 1072 -5.98 -24.98 4.53
C HIS A 1072 -5.21 -24.02 3.62
N ASP A 1073 -4.16 -24.50 2.97
CA ASP A 1073 -3.20 -23.66 2.25
C ASP A 1073 -3.56 -23.45 0.78
N ARG A 1074 -4.34 -24.38 0.20
CA ARG A 1074 -4.52 -24.45 -1.26
C ARG A 1074 -5.98 -24.39 -1.70
N VAL A 1075 -6.94 -24.50 -0.79
CA VAL A 1075 -8.37 -24.50 -1.10
C VAL A 1075 -9.03 -23.23 -0.55
N LYS A 1076 -9.80 -22.55 -1.40
CA LYS A 1076 -10.65 -21.43 -1.01
C LYS A 1076 -12.09 -21.74 -1.40
N LEU A 1077 -12.91 -22.08 -0.40
CA LEU A 1077 -14.35 -22.24 -0.55
C LEU A 1077 -15.05 -20.88 -0.56
N ASP A 1078 -16.06 -20.74 -1.42
CA ASP A 1078 -16.81 -19.50 -1.61
C ASP A 1078 -17.73 -19.21 -0.41
N GLU A 1079 -18.42 -20.24 0.11
CA GLU A 1079 -19.34 -20.18 1.26
C GLU A 1079 -18.82 -20.95 2.48
N GLY A 1080 -19.36 -20.64 3.67
CA GLY A 1080 -18.93 -21.22 4.95
C GLY A 1080 -19.65 -22.51 5.37
N SER A 1081 -20.60 -23.01 4.58
CA SER A 1081 -21.34 -24.24 4.88
C SER A 1081 -20.45 -25.48 4.70
N GLY A 1082 -20.58 -26.46 5.60
CA GLY A 1082 -19.72 -27.64 5.68
C GLY A 1082 -19.95 -28.63 4.53
N ILE A 1083 -19.39 -28.35 3.36
CA ILE A 1083 -19.42 -29.26 2.22
C ILE A 1083 -18.56 -30.48 2.53
N GLU A 1084 -19.14 -31.68 2.44
CA GLU A 1084 -18.39 -32.92 2.64
C GLU A 1084 -17.30 -33.08 1.56
N LEU A 1085 -16.07 -33.35 1.99
CA LEU A 1085 -14.92 -33.58 1.10
C LEU A 1085 -15.15 -34.70 0.08
N SER A 1086 -15.98 -35.69 0.40
CA SER A 1086 -16.40 -36.78 -0.51
C SER A 1086 -17.15 -36.27 -1.74
N ASN A 1087 -17.84 -35.14 -1.61
CA ASN A 1087 -18.71 -34.57 -2.64
C ASN A 1087 -17.98 -33.57 -3.52
N LEU A 1088 -16.79 -33.12 -3.11
CA LEU A 1088 -15.95 -32.23 -3.91
C LEU A 1088 -15.37 -32.95 -5.13
N ARG A 1089 -15.40 -32.24 -6.26
CA ARG A 1089 -14.69 -32.58 -7.48
C ARG A 1089 -13.89 -31.38 -7.96
N ALA A 1090 -12.80 -31.64 -8.67
CA ALA A 1090 -12.00 -30.60 -9.31
C ALA A 1090 -12.14 -30.63 -10.83
N VAL A 1091 -12.36 -29.45 -11.38
CA VAL A 1091 -12.22 -29.18 -12.81
C VAL A 1091 -10.89 -28.46 -13.01
N VAL A 1092 -9.99 -29.07 -13.79
CA VAL A 1092 -8.67 -28.50 -14.07
C VAL A 1092 -8.84 -27.40 -15.11
N LEU A 1093 -8.53 -26.16 -14.73
CA LEU A 1093 -8.59 -25.00 -15.62
C LEU A 1093 -7.24 -24.72 -16.26
N GLY A 1094 -6.14 -24.98 -15.57
CA GLY A 1094 -4.79 -24.83 -16.10
C GLY A 1094 -3.74 -25.50 -15.22
N LYS A 1095 -2.52 -25.62 -15.75
CA LYS A 1095 -1.37 -26.22 -15.06
C LYS A 1095 -0.08 -25.48 -15.42
N ASP A 1096 0.88 -25.45 -14.51
CA ASP A 1096 2.18 -24.84 -14.80
C ASP A 1096 2.91 -25.57 -15.94
N LYS A 1097 3.57 -24.79 -16.82
CA LYS A 1097 4.45 -25.34 -17.86
C LYS A 1097 5.63 -26.05 -17.20
N LYS A 1098 5.97 -27.25 -17.70
CA LYS A 1098 7.06 -28.08 -17.15
C LYS A 1098 8.37 -27.29 -17.14
N ARG A 1099 8.97 -27.11 -15.96
CA ARG A 1099 10.36 -26.74 -15.78
C ARG A 1099 11.09 -27.96 -15.23
N GLU A 1100 12.35 -28.17 -15.59
CA GLU A 1100 13.07 -29.42 -15.38
C GLU A 1100 13.25 -29.85 -13.91
N SER A 1101 12.83 -29.05 -12.93
CA SER A 1101 13.05 -29.29 -11.50
C SER A 1101 11.91 -28.94 -10.52
N GLN A 1102 10.67 -28.62 -10.98
CA GLN A 1102 9.56 -28.23 -10.07
C GLN A 1102 8.30 -29.09 -10.18
N VAL A 1103 7.65 -29.34 -9.03
CA VAL A 1103 6.33 -29.98 -8.93
C VAL A 1103 5.27 -29.06 -9.56
N ARG A 1104 4.47 -29.58 -10.49
CA ARG A 1104 3.45 -28.80 -11.20
C ARG A 1104 2.25 -28.47 -10.30
N VAL A 1105 1.93 -27.18 -10.21
CA VAL A 1105 0.67 -26.71 -9.64
C VAL A 1105 -0.41 -26.70 -10.72
N HIS A 1106 -1.60 -27.15 -10.34
CA HIS A 1106 -2.84 -27.15 -11.11
C HIS A 1106 -3.80 -26.12 -10.51
N TYR A 1107 -4.29 -25.24 -11.36
CA TYR A 1107 -5.32 -24.25 -11.05
C TYR A 1107 -6.68 -24.89 -11.31
N VAL A 1108 -7.48 -25.08 -10.27
CA VAL A 1108 -8.74 -25.84 -10.36
C VAL A 1108 -9.93 -25.05 -9.87
N LEU A 1109 -11.07 -25.30 -10.51
CA LEU A 1109 -12.40 -24.93 -10.03
C LEU A 1109 -12.95 -26.09 -9.21
N LEU A 1110 -13.43 -25.81 -8.00
CA LEU A 1110 -14.07 -26.79 -7.14
C LEU A 1110 -15.58 -26.78 -7.37
N VAL A 1111 -16.15 -27.97 -7.51
CA VAL A 1111 -17.59 -28.16 -7.73
C VAL A 1111 -18.13 -29.27 -6.84
N ALA A 1112 -19.41 -29.19 -6.50
CA ALA A 1112 -20.15 -30.21 -5.74
C ALA A 1112 -21.51 -30.48 -6.40
N LEU A 1113 -22.12 -31.63 -6.12
CA LEU A 1113 -23.45 -31.96 -6.61
C LEU A 1113 -24.50 -31.05 -5.95
N SER A 1114 -25.43 -30.51 -6.74
CA SER A 1114 -26.55 -29.72 -6.22
C SER A 1114 -27.57 -30.63 -5.52
N GLU A 1115 -28.08 -30.20 -4.36
CA GLU A 1115 -29.15 -30.90 -3.62
C GLU A 1115 -30.57 -30.50 -4.08
N ASP A 1116 -30.69 -29.45 -4.92
CA ASP A 1116 -31.95 -28.76 -5.22
C ASP A 1116 -32.64 -29.18 -6.54
N GLU A 1117 -32.04 -30.05 -7.36
CA GLU A 1117 -32.58 -30.47 -8.67
C GLU A 1117 -33.00 -31.97 -8.70
N PRO A 1118 -34.13 -32.33 -9.34
CA PRO A 1118 -34.68 -33.69 -9.33
C PRO A 1118 -33.80 -34.73 -10.06
N GLU A 1119 -33.84 -35.97 -9.54
CA GLU A 1119 -32.97 -37.15 -9.73
C GLU A 1119 -32.55 -37.58 -11.17
N GLN A 1120 -32.99 -36.93 -12.24
CA GLN A 1120 -32.74 -37.36 -13.61
C GLN A 1120 -31.51 -36.73 -14.29
N THR A 1121 -30.93 -35.66 -13.75
CA THR A 1121 -29.68 -35.06 -14.27
C THR A 1121 -28.76 -34.64 -13.12
N LYS A 1122 -27.53 -35.17 -13.04
CA LYS A 1122 -26.55 -34.75 -12.02
C LYS A 1122 -26.05 -33.33 -12.36
N VAL A 1123 -26.63 -32.31 -11.74
CA VAL A 1123 -26.21 -30.91 -11.87
C VAL A 1123 -25.20 -30.59 -10.77
N TYR A 1124 -24.07 -30.00 -11.17
CA TYR A 1124 -23.05 -29.54 -10.24
C TYR A 1124 -23.12 -28.02 -10.05
N VAL A 1125 -22.70 -27.53 -8.88
CA VAL A 1125 -22.54 -26.11 -8.58
C VAL A 1125 -21.09 -25.83 -8.20
N ARG A 1126 -20.62 -24.61 -8.49
CA ARG A 1126 -19.33 -24.11 -8.02
C ARG A 1126 -19.38 -23.93 -6.50
N VAL A 1127 -18.27 -24.28 -5.85
CA VAL A 1127 -18.11 -24.13 -4.40
C VAL A 1127 -16.79 -23.49 -3.99
N GLY A 1128 -15.88 -23.24 -4.94
CA GLY A 1128 -14.62 -22.57 -4.67
C GLY A 1128 -13.56 -22.75 -5.75
N VAL A 1129 -12.32 -22.39 -5.42
CA VAL A 1129 -11.13 -22.58 -6.26
C VAL A 1129 -9.98 -23.16 -5.44
N ALA A 1130 -9.03 -23.81 -6.11
CA ALA A 1130 -7.83 -24.32 -5.45
C ALA A 1130 -6.58 -24.36 -6.33
N TRP A 1131 -5.42 -24.46 -5.68
CA TRP A 1131 -4.08 -24.55 -6.28
C TRP A 1131 -3.39 -25.85 -5.86
N LEU A 1132 -3.74 -26.93 -6.55
CA LEU A 1132 -3.43 -28.30 -6.14
C LEU A 1132 -2.19 -28.85 -6.85
N LEU A 1133 -1.51 -29.81 -6.23
CA LEU A 1133 -0.40 -30.52 -6.87
C LEU A 1133 -0.94 -31.65 -7.75
N GLU A 1134 -0.16 -32.09 -8.73
CA GLU A 1134 -0.58 -33.12 -9.70
C GLU A 1134 -1.10 -34.42 -9.03
N HIS A 1135 -0.52 -34.82 -7.90
CA HIS A 1135 -0.93 -36.05 -7.18
C HIS A 1135 -2.24 -35.90 -6.38
N ASN A 1136 -2.75 -34.67 -6.19
CA ASN A 1136 -4.01 -34.44 -5.49
C ASN A 1136 -5.24 -34.69 -6.38
N ILE A 1137 -5.05 -34.82 -7.70
CA ILE A 1137 -6.13 -34.90 -8.68
C ILE A 1137 -6.09 -36.28 -9.33
N ALA A 1138 -7.23 -36.97 -9.36
CA ALA A 1138 -7.35 -38.25 -10.07
C ALA A 1138 -7.11 -38.07 -11.58
N VAL A 1139 -6.56 -39.10 -12.25
CA VAL A 1139 -6.34 -39.06 -13.70
C VAL A 1139 -7.67 -39.14 -14.45
N ASP A 1140 -8.56 -40.02 -14.01
CA ASP A 1140 -9.89 -40.23 -14.58
C ASP A 1140 -10.89 -39.19 -14.07
N GLY A 1141 -11.76 -38.72 -14.96
CA GLY A 1141 -12.83 -37.77 -14.65
C GLY A 1141 -14.15 -38.14 -15.32
N GLU A 1142 -15.23 -37.58 -14.82
CA GLU A 1142 -16.57 -37.71 -15.38
C GLU A 1142 -17.00 -36.41 -16.05
N ASP A 1143 -17.73 -36.50 -17.16
CA ASP A 1143 -18.34 -35.34 -17.79
C ASP A 1143 -19.51 -34.84 -16.93
N VAL A 1144 -19.44 -33.57 -16.56
CA VAL A 1144 -20.46 -32.91 -15.73
C VAL A 1144 -20.97 -31.64 -16.39
N VAL A 1145 -22.18 -31.27 -15.99
CA VAL A 1145 -22.77 -29.95 -16.28
C VAL A 1145 -22.78 -29.17 -14.98
N ILE A 1146 -22.11 -28.01 -14.99
CA ILE A 1146 -22.07 -27.10 -13.85
C ILE A 1146 -22.98 -25.93 -14.15
N TYR A 1147 -23.94 -25.72 -13.25
CA TYR A 1147 -24.88 -24.62 -13.29
C TYR A 1147 -24.42 -23.53 -12.35
#